data_AF-A0A954XWD1-F1
#
_entry.id   AF-A0A954XWD1-F1
#
_cell.length_a   1.000
_cell.length_b   1.000
_cell.length_c   1.000
_cell.angle_alpha   90.00
_cell.angle_beta   90.00
_cell.angle_gamma   90.00
#
_symmetry.space_group_name_H-M   'P 1'
#
loop_
_entity.id
_entity.type
_entity.pdbx_description
1 polymer ?
#
loop_
_entity_poly.entity_id
_entity_poly.type
_entity_poly.pdbx_seq_one_letter_code
_entity_poly.pdbx_strand_id
1 'polypeptide(L)'
;MFRSRRQQLRAATFVVSLSCCAVPCAAQSDWTAPGSGVWNDTANWSPTVPNGSGAVAVFGPLAGPSVEVGIEFAPVVVGEIQFLGPGLVRIVGSQDLTLDAGPPDAAPVLYVDGFAPTPTIATPLAGDSGLQKLGGGALLLDGPLNYAGPTLISEGALVLGPSSTLPNGPVTVAAGAAWDVTSSPSYSLAPGQILAGAGVVSANELRVTDENVVSPGDGAGTLTIDGSLRLEAVLPGPVGGLQFELGADPLDPAGSDAIQVTGNVDVVGDHQVFITPVDNQMSAGTYQLASYEGVLNIADGTLTPVHSTRYTMSIDATLPGAIGLVVSGAKADLIWQGHLSDNWDIGATANWNGGGGLFYDLDCVHFDDLATSFDVNVAQDVRPGSVSFDNNSQDYVVAGPGAIRGRAPLLKEGAAQVTLLTRAEFSTATIQAGTIEVGSTGALIASASTAAGAGGRLQLNGGLVQTPQTMISGGAELSGDGRIVGNVVVGDGGGSPALLSPGFSPGTIEIEGDLQLQSNAETVIEISGNAGNPHDLIAVTGNALLDGTLRINAIDGYAPAAGETFTVLTSANLNSTLFADVQAARVGDVILWPSYQSASLLVIGQLVGDMDLSGVVDENDISLFAFALRDNEGYDDALFATEHEVADVDGNGSVDFGDLAPFAAKVSANSPLSPAEALLAIQASLAAPEPGAGGLLLLGVAIVCMRRRRAPQAGSRRSGFTLVELLVVITIISVLAGLLLPAVQAARESARRSGCLANCRQLATALHGYEGQNGAFPAGAPAHRQPNVVSVSWQALILPFLEQTELYQQINPDADGGAGPNGHNLSVHPVPLLHCPSGDPPTNDLATKNGSNYVGVAGASTTEEVLDLEDVSCGDLFVNGVLTFGQPISVADVTDGASHTLLFGERIYLLEEWTYGANWRGEPPNRVCAGSIKNLRYPPNSDLEKVGYYVRDMAVPPAMRMMVRNDLLFGSRHPEGAHFAFADGSARLIAEDVDFTVLQDLATRNGGETAADQ
;
A
#
# COMPACT_ATOMS: atom_id res chain seq x y z
N MET A 1 68.96 -5.01 -25.29
CA MET A 1 69.28 -6.42 -25.62
C MET A 1 68.31 -7.33 -24.87
N PHE A 2 68.00 -8.51 -25.44
CA PHE A 2 67.37 -9.74 -24.87
C PHE A 2 66.77 -9.69 -23.44
N ARG A 3 65.46 -9.98 -23.24
CA ARG A 3 64.78 -11.31 -23.22
C ARG A 3 65.27 -12.22 -22.06
N SER A 4 64.44 -12.94 -21.28
CA SER A 4 63.02 -13.33 -21.48
C SER A 4 62.24 -13.84 -20.24
N ARG A 5 60.96 -13.43 -20.18
CA ARG A 5 59.72 -14.23 -19.97
C ARG A 5 59.50 -15.14 -18.72
N ARG A 6 58.36 -14.82 -18.07
CA ARG A 6 57.24 -15.69 -17.63
C ARG A 6 57.52 -16.82 -16.62
N GLN A 7 56.88 -16.67 -15.46
CA GLN A 7 55.70 -17.50 -15.18
C GLN A 7 54.51 -16.60 -14.82
N GLN A 8 53.34 -16.90 -15.37
CA GLN A 8 52.08 -16.31 -14.95
C GLN A 8 51.51 -17.23 -13.86
N LEU A 9 51.31 -16.71 -12.65
CA LEU A 9 50.13 -17.09 -11.87
C LEU A 9 49.16 -15.93 -12.04
N ARG A 10 48.05 -16.20 -12.71
CA ARG A 10 46.97 -15.22 -12.85
C ARG A 10 46.33 -15.12 -11.47
N ALA A 11 46.24 -13.92 -10.90
CA ALA A 11 45.20 -13.65 -9.93
C ALA A 11 43.87 -13.88 -10.67
N ALA A 12 43.17 -14.95 -10.32
CA ALA A 12 41.89 -15.29 -10.91
C ALA A 12 40.83 -14.51 -10.14
N THR A 13 40.67 -13.23 -10.48
CA THR A 13 39.51 -12.44 -10.04
C THR A 13 38.27 -13.03 -10.70
N PHE A 14 37.63 -13.97 -10.00
CA PHE A 14 36.32 -14.48 -10.37
C PHE A 14 35.27 -13.62 -9.67
N VAL A 15 34.66 -12.75 -10.46
CA VAL A 15 33.37 -12.14 -10.14
C VAL A 15 32.30 -13.07 -10.70
N VAL A 16 31.33 -13.46 -9.86
CA VAL A 16 30.05 -14.03 -10.28
C VAL A 16 28.99 -13.16 -9.63
N SER A 17 28.11 -12.57 -10.44
CA SER A 17 27.01 -11.71 -9.99
C SER A 17 25.67 -12.41 -10.17
N LEU A 18 24.72 -12.08 -9.29
CA LEU A 18 23.28 -12.34 -9.37
C LEU A 18 22.80 -13.78 -9.09
N SER A 19 22.21 -13.94 -7.91
CA SER A 19 20.94 -14.67 -7.74
C SER A 19 19.88 -13.66 -7.31
N CYS A 20 18.62 -13.86 -7.73
CA CYS A 20 17.51 -12.95 -7.40
C CYS A 20 16.70 -13.47 -6.20
N CYS A 21 16.37 -12.56 -5.29
CA CYS A 21 15.03 -12.48 -4.72
C CYS A 21 14.48 -11.06 -4.90
N ALA A 22 13.16 -10.89 -4.86
CA ALA A 22 12.47 -9.99 -5.79
C ALA A 22 12.31 -8.50 -5.37
N VAL A 23 13.39 -7.71 -5.37
CA VAL A 23 13.38 -6.23 -5.59
C VAL A 23 14.71 -5.84 -6.28
N PRO A 24 14.77 -4.88 -7.23
CA PRO A 24 16.03 -4.47 -7.83
C PRO A 24 16.85 -3.58 -6.86
N CYS A 25 17.91 -4.14 -6.27
CA CYS A 25 18.85 -3.38 -5.43
C CYS A 25 19.54 -2.25 -6.20
N ALA A 26 19.51 -1.04 -5.66
CA ALA A 26 20.43 0.02 -6.05
C ALA A 26 21.84 -0.29 -5.53
N ALA A 27 22.87 0.04 -6.30
CA ALA A 27 24.23 -0.44 -6.10
C ALA A 27 24.85 -0.12 -4.71
N GLN A 28 24.81 -1.09 -3.79
CA GLN A 28 25.79 -1.20 -2.72
C GLN A 28 27.16 -1.50 -3.33
N SER A 29 28.22 -0.94 -2.75
CA SER A 29 29.59 -1.12 -3.25
C SER A 29 30.24 -2.35 -2.65
N ASP A 30 29.90 -3.54 -3.18
CA ASP A 30 30.43 -4.84 -2.75
C ASP A 30 31.93 -4.80 -2.38
N TRP A 31 32.26 -5.14 -1.13
CA TRP A 31 33.63 -5.16 -0.64
C TRP A 31 34.20 -6.57 -0.67
N THR A 32 35.27 -6.77 -1.44
CA THR A 32 35.89 -8.08 -1.65
C THR A 32 37.23 -8.20 -0.94
N ALA A 33 37.46 -9.34 -0.27
CA ALA A 33 38.74 -9.68 0.38
C ALA A 33 39.62 -10.57 -0.53
N PRO A 34 40.67 -10.03 -1.18
CA PRO A 34 41.67 -10.83 -1.91
C PRO A 34 42.59 -11.68 -1.01
N GLY A 35 42.07 -12.73 -0.37
CA GLY A 35 42.86 -13.73 0.38
C GLY A 35 42.54 -13.79 1.87
N SER A 36 43.50 -14.26 2.67
CA SER A 36 43.49 -14.06 4.13
C SER A 36 43.89 -12.62 4.43
N GLY A 37 43.12 -11.95 5.28
CA GLY A 37 43.22 -10.51 5.47
C GLY A 37 42.71 -10.06 6.82
N VAL A 38 43.29 -8.99 7.34
CA VAL A 38 42.82 -8.35 8.57
C VAL A 38 41.82 -7.25 8.21
N TRP A 39 40.73 -7.14 8.96
CA TRP A 39 39.70 -6.10 8.78
C TRP A 39 40.22 -4.68 8.94
N ASN A 40 41.33 -4.47 9.65
CA ASN A 40 41.88 -3.12 9.85
C ASN A 40 42.80 -2.63 8.70
N ASP A 41 43.22 -3.52 7.81
CA ASP A 41 44.21 -3.23 6.79
C ASP A 41 43.55 -3.05 5.43
N THR A 42 43.44 -1.79 5.03
CA THR A 42 42.87 -1.36 3.74
C THR A 42 43.57 -1.96 2.51
N ALA A 43 44.78 -2.53 2.63
CA ALA A 43 45.44 -3.21 1.52
C ALA A 43 44.86 -4.62 1.25
N ASN A 44 44.14 -5.21 2.22
CA ASN A 44 43.55 -6.55 2.12
C ASN A 44 42.12 -6.56 1.56
N TRP A 45 41.57 -5.41 1.19
CA TRP A 45 40.18 -5.28 0.73
C TRP A 45 40.07 -4.37 -0.50
N SER A 46 39.08 -4.63 -1.35
CA SER A 46 38.80 -3.85 -2.55
C SER A 46 37.31 -3.52 -2.64
N PRO A 47 36.91 -2.23 -2.74
CA PRO A 47 37.76 -1.03 -2.84
C PRO A 47 38.38 -0.55 -1.51
N THR A 48 37.76 -0.84 -0.36
CA THR A 48 38.22 -0.48 1.01
C THR A 48 37.79 -1.55 2.01
N VAL A 49 38.08 -1.37 3.31
CA VAL A 49 37.45 -2.17 4.39
C VAL A 49 35.92 -1.91 4.41
N PRO A 50 35.05 -2.93 4.58
CA PRO A 50 33.59 -2.78 4.69
C PRO A 50 33.09 -2.24 6.05
N ASN A 51 33.62 -1.11 6.53
CA ASN A 51 33.28 -0.60 7.88
C ASN A 51 32.10 0.39 7.85
N GLY A 52 30.90 -0.03 8.30
CA GLY A 52 29.74 0.85 8.51
C GLY A 52 28.37 0.16 8.37
N SER A 53 27.31 0.82 8.84
CA SER A 53 25.92 0.40 8.64
C SER A 53 25.61 0.21 7.14
N GLY A 54 24.90 -0.86 6.78
CA GLY A 54 24.57 -1.19 5.39
C GLY A 54 25.74 -1.66 4.51
N ALA A 55 26.91 -2.00 5.08
CA ALA A 55 28.03 -2.57 4.32
C ALA A 55 27.79 -4.05 3.92
N VAL A 56 28.26 -4.44 2.72
CA VAL A 56 28.12 -5.79 2.13
C VAL A 56 29.50 -6.44 1.98
N ALA A 57 29.85 -7.37 2.86
CA ALA A 57 31.14 -8.07 2.82
C ALA A 57 31.05 -9.35 1.96
N VAL A 58 31.79 -9.39 0.85
CA VAL A 58 31.70 -10.44 -0.17
C VAL A 58 32.96 -11.32 -0.21
N PHE A 59 32.79 -12.60 0.10
CA PHE A 59 33.85 -13.62 0.11
C PHE A 59 33.74 -14.54 -1.11
N GLY A 60 34.58 -14.31 -2.12
CA GLY A 60 34.60 -15.05 -3.38
C GLY A 60 35.42 -16.36 -3.36
N PRO A 61 35.56 -17.06 -4.51
CA PRO A 61 36.34 -18.29 -4.63
C PRO A 61 37.84 -18.06 -4.41
N LEU A 62 38.45 -18.79 -3.48
CA LEU A 62 39.80 -18.53 -2.99
C LEU A 62 40.79 -19.63 -3.37
N ALA A 63 41.96 -19.23 -3.89
CA ALA A 63 43.01 -20.15 -4.31
C ALA A 63 43.91 -20.59 -3.13
N GLY A 64 43.36 -21.36 -2.19
CA GLY A 64 44.12 -21.88 -1.04
C GLY A 64 43.29 -22.82 -0.14
N PRO A 65 43.92 -23.55 0.81
CA PRO A 65 43.23 -24.52 1.65
C PRO A 65 42.45 -23.90 2.83
N SER A 66 42.75 -22.65 3.21
CA SER A 66 42.04 -21.94 4.28
C SER A 66 42.34 -20.44 4.24
N VAL A 67 41.35 -19.63 4.61
CA VAL A 67 41.39 -18.17 4.70
C VAL A 67 40.84 -17.75 6.05
N GLU A 68 41.70 -17.16 6.87
CA GLU A 68 41.31 -16.56 8.16
C GLU A 68 41.22 -15.03 7.99
N VAL A 69 40.17 -14.45 8.57
CA VAL A 69 39.82 -13.04 8.49
C VAL A 69 39.74 -12.48 9.91
N GLY A 70 40.67 -11.59 10.26
CA GLY A 70 40.85 -11.11 11.64
C GLY A 70 40.16 -9.77 11.92
N ILE A 71 39.31 -9.69 12.96
CA ILE A 71 38.79 -8.43 13.52
C ILE A 71 39.66 -8.00 14.70
N GLU A 72 40.45 -6.94 14.49
CA GLU A 72 41.51 -6.47 15.41
C GLU A 72 41.23 -5.12 16.10
N PHE A 73 40.21 -4.37 15.68
CA PHE A 73 39.79 -3.09 16.29
C PHE A 73 38.29 -3.08 16.59
N ALA A 74 37.81 -1.96 17.15
CA ALA A 74 36.46 -1.70 17.65
C ALA A 74 35.32 -2.30 16.80
N PRO A 75 34.13 -2.57 17.40
CA PRO A 75 33.05 -3.37 16.81
C PRO A 75 32.79 -3.07 15.33
N VAL A 76 32.75 -4.13 14.53
CA VAL A 76 32.56 -4.07 13.09
C VAL A 76 31.08 -4.18 12.79
N VAL A 77 30.52 -3.12 12.22
CA VAL A 77 29.12 -3.09 11.77
C VAL A 77 29.04 -3.44 10.29
N VAL A 78 28.13 -4.35 9.93
CA VAL A 78 27.80 -4.72 8.55
C VAL A 78 26.30 -4.95 8.39
N GLY A 79 25.76 -4.70 7.20
CA GLY A 79 24.36 -5.01 6.86
C GLY A 79 24.18 -6.38 6.19
N GLU A 80 25.19 -6.85 5.46
CA GLU A 80 25.14 -8.15 4.76
C GLU A 80 26.51 -8.83 4.70
N ILE A 81 26.51 -10.17 4.78
CA ILE A 81 27.69 -10.99 4.50
C ILE A 81 27.32 -12.05 3.45
N GLN A 82 28.11 -12.13 2.39
CA GLN A 82 27.93 -13.07 1.28
C GLN A 82 29.13 -14.00 1.11
N PHE A 83 28.86 -15.31 1.00
CA PHE A 83 29.86 -16.31 0.58
C PHE A 83 29.52 -16.80 -0.84
N LEU A 84 30.34 -16.44 -1.83
CA LEU A 84 30.09 -16.61 -3.27
C LEU A 84 31.03 -17.60 -3.98
N GLY A 85 31.78 -18.42 -3.24
CA GLY A 85 32.63 -19.43 -3.89
C GLY A 85 33.32 -20.42 -2.95
N PRO A 86 33.85 -21.54 -3.50
CA PRO A 86 34.48 -22.58 -2.71
C PRO A 86 35.78 -22.13 -2.02
N GLY A 87 35.83 -22.30 -0.70
CA GLY A 87 37.00 -22.10 0.16
C GLY A 87 36.63 -22.07 1.64
N LEU A 88 37.52 -22.53 2.53
CA LEU A 88 37.29 -22.39 3.98
C LEU A 88 37.55 -20.94 4.38
N VAL A 89 36.47 -20.18 4.67
CA VAL A 89 36.57 -18.84 5.25
C VAL A 89 36.23 -18.91 6.75
N ARG A 90 37.10 -18.33 7.58
CA ARG A 90 36.93 -18.26 9.03
C ARG A 90 37.08 -16.82 9.51
N ILE A 91 36.00 -16.22 10.01
CA ILE A 91 36.04 -14.90 10.64
C ILE A 91 36.37 -15.10 12.12
N VAL A 92 37.44 -14.45 12.60
CA VAL A 92 37.95 -14.55 13.98
C VAL A 92 38.27 -13.17 14.53
N GLY A 93 38.16 -12.99 15.85
CA GLY A 93 38.42 -11.70 16.47
C GLY A 93 37.98 -11.67 17.93
N SER A 94 38.44 -10.65 18.65
CA SER A 94 38.08 -10.41 20.06
C SER A 94 37.08 -9.25 20.22
N GLN A 95 36.46 -8.86 19.11
CA GLN A 95 35.61 -7.68 18.95
C GLN A 95 34.35 -8.13 18.22
N ASP A 96 33.23 -7.51 18.56
CA ASP A 96 31.92 -7.94 18.10
C ASP A 96 31.73 -7.61 16.61
N LEU A 97 31.10 -8.54 15.90
CA LEU A 97 30.56 -8.37 14.56
C LEU A 97 29.07 -8.05 14.71
N THR A 98 28.70 -6.79 14.50
CA THR A 98 27.33 -6.32 14.63
C THR A 98 26.60 -6.47 13.29
N LEU A 99 25.51 -7.24 13.29
CA LEU A 99 24.54 -7.25 12.19
C LEU A 99 23.51 -6.14 12.44
N ASP A 100 23.49 -5.17 11.55
CA ASP A 100 22.60 -4.01 11.63
C ASP A 100 21.52 -4.10 10.56
N ALA A 101 20.26 -3.93 10.93
CA ALA A 101 19.19 -3.75 9.95
C ALA A 101 19.37 -2.41 9.25
N GLY A 102 18.93 -2.36 8.00
CA GLY A 102 18.80 -1.10 7.30
C GLY A 102 17.53 -0.35 7.74
N PRO A 103 16.67 0.07 6.79
CA PRO A 103 15.39 0.67 7.12
C PRO A 103 14.45 -0.44 7.62
N PRO A 104 13.22 -0.10 8.08
CA PRO A 104 12.22 -1.08 8.47
C PRO A 104 11.92 -2.18 7.42
N ASP A 105 12.25 -1.93 6.14
CA ASP A 105 11.94 -2.81 5.00
C ASP A 105 13.15 -3.57 4.40
N ALA A 106 14.37 -3.49 4.95
CA ALA A 106 15.51 -4.29 4.47
C ALA A 106 16.05 -5.23 5.56
N ALA A 107 15.81 -6.53 5.37
CA ALA A 107 16.31 -7.58 6.24
C ALA A 107 17.85 -7.65 6.18
N PRO A 108 18.56 -7.71 7.33
CA PRO A 108 19.97 -8.08 7.36
C PRO A 108 20.11 -9.57 7.03
N VAL A 109 20.84 -9.84 5.95
CA VAL A 109 20.94 -11.17 5.33
C VAL A 109 22.34 -11.76 5.49
N LEU A 110 22.38 -13.04 5.83
CA LEU A 110 23.56 -13.88 5.77
C LEU A 110 23.39 -14.87 4.61
N TYR A 111 23.89 -14.49 3.44
CA TYR A 111 23.78 -15.27 2.22
C TYR A 111 24.95 -16.26 2.09
N VAL A 112 24.62 -17.55 2.01
CA VAL A 112 25.61 -18.63 2.00
C VAL A 112 25.35 -19.56 0.83
N ASP A 113 26.05 -19.34 -0.28
CA ASP A 113 25.97 -20.23 -1.44
C ASP A 113 26.61 -21.60 -1.14
N GLY A 114 26.12 -22.63 -1.82
CA GLY A 114 26.30 -24.04 -1.48
C GLY A 114 27.68 -24.63 -1.76
N PHE A 115 28.69 -24.29 -0.95
CA PHE A 115 30.05 -24.82 -1.12
C PHE A 115 30.65 -25.45 0.14
N ALA A 116 31.33 -26.58 -0.06
CA ALA A 116 32.23 -27.16 0.93
C ALA A 116 33.66 -26.66 0.71
N PRO A 117 34.45 -26.40 1.77
CA PRO A 117 34.12 -26.58 3.19
C PRO A 117 33.32 -25.40 3.79
N THR A 118 32.58 -25.69 4.86
CA THR A 118 31.66 -24.79 5.57
C THR A 118 32.34 -23.50 6.07
N PRO A 119 31.87 -22.29 5.69
CA PRO A 119 32.33 -21.03 6.28
C PRO A 119 32.00 -20.95 7.78
N THR A 120 32.87 -20.29 8.55
CA THR A 120 32.78 -20.19 10.01
C THR A 120 32.86 -18.74 10.49
N ILE A 121 31.95 -18.33 11.38
CA ILE A 121 32.03 -17.08 12.14
C ILE A 121 32.29 -17.44 13.60
N ALA A 122 33.49 -17.16 14.09
CA ALA A 122 33.91 -17.41 15.49
C ALA A 122 34.10 -16.12 16.29
N THR A 123 33.90 -14.95 15.68
CA THR A 123 33.70 -13.67 16.37
C THR A 123 32.36 -13.67 17.11
N PRO A 124 32.23 -12.94 18.22
CA PRO A 124 30.91 -12.64 18.78
C PRO A 124 30.03 -11.96 17.73
N LEU A 125 28.76 -12.34 17.66
CA LEU A 125 27.76 -11.74 16.78
C LEU A 125 26.76 -10.95 17.62
N ALA A 126 26.52 -9.68 17.30
CA ALA A 126 25.66 -8.78 18.08
C ALA A 126 24.73 -7.95 17.18
N GLY A 127 23.85 -7.16 17.78
CA GLY A 127 23.00 -6.17 17.07
C GLY A 127 21.52 -6.30 17.40
N ASP A 128 20.76 -5.23 17.18
CA ASP A 128 19.33 -5.19 17.53
C ASP A 128 18.42 -5.98 16.57
N SER A 129 19.02 -6.58 15.54
CA SER A 129 18.33 -7.21 14.41
C SER A 129 18.36 -8.74 14.44
N GLY A 130 17.62 -9.36 13.51
CA GLY A 130 17.60 -10.81 13.34
C GLY A 130 18.77 -11.35 12.52
N LEU A 131 18.89 -12.67 12.48
CA LEU A 131 19.79 -13.41 11.61
C LEU A 131 18.96 -14.14 10.56
N GLN A 132 19.06 -13.74 9.28
CA GLN A 132 18.46 -14.50 8.18
C GLN A 132 19.52 -15.29 7.40
N LYS A 133 19.48 -16.62 7.50
CA LYS A 133 20.35 -17.55 6.76
C LYS A 133 19.69 -17.93 5.42
N LEU A 134 20.31 -17.50 4.32
CA LEU A 134 19.91 -17.81 2.93
C LEU A 134 20.95 -18.69 2.20
N GLY A 135 20.56 -19.20 1.03
CA GLY A 135 21.37 -20.03 0.15
C GLY A 135 21.53 -21.48 0.63
N GLY A 136 21.65 -22.43 -0.30
CA GLY A 136 21.73 -23.87 0.01
C GLY A 136 22.96 -24.36 0.80
N GLY A 137 23.90 -23.48 1.17
CA GLY A 137 25.11 -23.83 1.92
C GLY A 137 24.92 -23.97 3.43
N ALA A 138 25.89 -24.61 4.08
CA ALA A 138 26.01 -24.65 5.53
C ALA A 138 26.83 -23.45 6.05
N LEU A 139 26.55 -22.97 7.26
CA LEU A 139 27.35 -21.98 7.98
C LEU A 139 27.57 -22.44 9.42
N LEU A 140 28.79 -22.33 9.93
CA LEU A 140 29.11 -22.56 11.34
C LEU A 140 29.21 -21.23 12.11
N LEU A 141 28.43 -21.07 13.17
CA LEU A 141 28.62 -20.06 14.21
C LEU A 141 29.34 -20.70 15.40
N ASP A 142 30.56 -20.28 15.71
CA ASP A 142 31.41 -20.82 16.80
C ASP A 142 31.89 -19.71 17.75
N GLY A 143 31.05 -18.69 17.94
CA GLY A 143 31.25 -17.56 18.85
C GLY A 143 29.97 -17.17 19.60
N PRO A 144 30.05 -16.29 20.63
CA PRO A 144 28.88 -15.83 21.37
C PRO A 144 27.86 -15.11 20.47
N LEU A 145 26.56 -15.32 20.70
CA LEU A 145 25.49 -14.69 19.91
C LEU A 145 24.63 -13.83 20.84
N ASN A 146 24.63 -12.52 20.59
CA ASN A 146 24.04 -11.48 21.43
C ASN A 146 23.15 -10.52 20.60
N TYR A 147 22.48 -11.04 19.55
CA TYR A 147 21.54 -10.25 18.75
C TYR A 147 20.11 -10.34 19.29
N ALA A 148 19.23 -9.39 18.95
CA ALA A 148 17.90 -9.29 19.56
C ALA A 148 16.74 -9.83 18.70
N GLY A 149 16.89 -9.88 17.37
CA GLY A 149 15.81 -10.23 16.45
C GLY A 149 15.66 -11.73 16.15
N PRO A 150 14.78 -12.10 15.20
CA PRO A 150 14.48 -13.50 14.85
C PRO A 150 15.65 -14.22 14.18
N THR A 151 15.74 -15.55 14.36
CA THR A 151 16.65 -16.41 13.60
C THR A 151 15.87 -17.13 12.49
N LEU A 152 15.89 -16.61 11.27
CA LEU A 152 15.21 -17.21 10.12
C LEU A 152 16.20 -18.01 9.27
N ILE A 153 15.98 -19.31 9.11
CA ILE A 153 16.79 -20.21 8.30
C ILE A 153 15.95 -20.61 7.08
N SER A 154 16.07 -19.84 6.00
CA SER A 154 15.25 -20.05 4.79
C SER A 154 15.80 -21.15 3.89
N GLU A 155 17.12 -21.34 3.84
CA GLU A 155 17.79 -22.33 3.00
C GLU A 155 19.09 -22.85 3.62
N GLY A 156 19.52 -24.04 3.21
CA GLY A 156 20.79 -24.64 3.60
C GLY A 156 20.82 -25.02 5.09
N ALA A 157 21.97 -24.90 5.74
CA ALA A 157 22.13 -25.26 7.16
C ALA A 157 22.75 -24.14 8.01
N LEU A 158 22.21 -23.92 9.21
CA LEU A 158 22.85 -23.13 10.28
C LEU A 158 23.37 -24.10 11.34
N VAL A 159 24.69 -24.15 11.53
CA VAL A 159 25.37 -25.01 12.51
C VAL A 159 25.86 -24.17 13.67
N LEU A 160 25.60 -24.59 14.91
CA LEU A 160 26.16 -23.98 16.11
C LEU A 160 27.34 -24.81 16.64
N GLY A 161 28.45 -24.14 16.92
CA GLY A 161 29.60 -24.67 17.64
C GLY A 161 29.35 -24.75 19.15
N PRO A 162 30.21 -25.46 19.89
CA PRO A 162 30.00 -25.75 21.32
C PRO A 162 30.07 -24.53 22.24
N SER A 163 30.43 -23.35 21.70
CA SER A 163 30.49 -22.08 22.42
C SER A 163 29.32 -21.14 22.08
N SER A 164 28.37 -21.59 21.26
CA SER A 164 27.28 -20.77 20.69
C SER A 164 25.91 -21.23 21.20
N THR A 165 25.03 -20.27 21.46
CA THR A 165 23.63 -20.49 21.84
C THR A 165 22.82 -19.36 21.22
N LEU A 166 21.63 -19.63 20.69
CA LEU A 166 20.82 -18.58 20.07
C LEU A 166 20.27 -17.64 21.17
N PRO A 167 20.12 -16.35 20.88
CA PRO A 167 19.40 -15.43 21.76
C PRO A 167 17.90 -15.79 21.82
N ASN A 168 17.15 -15.16 22.74
CA ASN A 168 15.74 -15.48 23.02
C ASN A 168 14.74 -15.00 21.93
N GLY A 169 15.19 -14.76 20.70
CA GLY A 169 14.33 -14.46 19.56
C GLY A 169 13.68 -15.74 19.00
N PRO A 170 12.57 -15.62 18.24
CA PRO A 170 11.95 -16.76 17.60
C PRO A 170 12.85 -17.33 16.50
N VAL A 171 12.88 -18.66 16.37
CA VAL A 171 13.69 -19.41 15.41
C VAL A 171 12.76 -20.05 14.39
N THR A 172 12.92 -19.74 13.11
CA THR A 172 12.10 -20.31 12.04
C THR A 172 12.99 -21.11 11.08
N VAL A 173 12.71 -22.40 10.91
CA VAL A 173 13.42 -23.28 9.96
C VAL A 173 12.49 -23.60 8.81
N ALA A 174 12.75 -23.06 7.62
CA ALA A 174 11.90 -23.28 6.45
C ALA A 174 12.03 -24.71 5.90
N ALA A 175 11.03 -25.12 5.11
CA ALA A 175 11.01 -26.42 4.46
C ALA A 175 12.27 -26.64 3.59
N GLY A 176 13.01 -27.72 3.87
CA GLY A 176 14.27 -28.04 3.19
C GLY A 176 15.51 -27.32 3.73
N ALA A 177 15.38 -26.48 4.75
CA ALA A 177 16.50 -25.92 5.52
C ALA A 177 16.76 -26.71 6.82
N ALA A 178 17.93 -26.49 7.43
CA ALA A 178 18.39 -27.21 8.61
C ALA A 178 19.02 -26.31 9.69
N TRP A 179 18.81 -26.66 10.95
CA TRP A 179 19.46 -26.09 12.13
C TRP A 179 20.19 -27.19 12.89
N ASP A 180 21.51 -27.14 12.95
CA ASP A 180 22.35 -28.15 13.60
C ASP A 180 22.92 -27.61 14.92
N VAL A 181 22.55 -28.25 16.02
CA VAL A 181 23.02 -27.98 17.39
C VAL A 181 23.72 -29.20 18.01
N THR A 182 24.15 -30.16 17.19
CA THR A 182 24.77 -31.42 17.62
C THR A 182 26.14 -31.25 18.28
N SER A 183 26.71 -30.04 18.30
CA SER A 183 27.90 -29.71 19.10
C SER A 183 27.62 -29.74 20.61
N SER A 184 26.36 -29.55 21.04
CA SER A 184 25.94 -29.77 22.41
C SER A 184 25.41 -31.20 22.61
N PRO A 185 25.73 -31.88 23.73
CA PRO A 185 25.09 -33.16 24.07
C PRO A 185 23.58 -33.02 24.33
N SER A 186 23.11 -31.80 24.66
CA SER A 186 21.70 -31.46 24.82
C SER A 186 21.52 -29.94 24.62
N TYR A 187 20.60 -29.54 23.76
CA TYR A 187 20.31 -28.13 23.48
C TYR A 187 18.95 -27.76 24.07
N SER A 188 18.87 -26.69 24.85
CA SER A 188 17.60 -26.20 25.42
C SER A 188 17.19 -24.91 24.75
N LEU A 189 15.92 -24.82 24.35
CA LEU A 189 15.33 -23.53 23.95
C LEU A 189 15.29 -22.58 25.16
N ALA A 190 15.39 -21.28 24.91
CA ALA A 190 15.32 -20.27 25.96
C ALA A 190 13.86 -20.05 26.44
N PRO A 191 13.62 -19.61 27.69
CA PRO A 191 12.28 -19.30 28.21
C PRO A 191 11.46 -18.35 27.31
N GLY A 192 10.29 -18.79 26.85
CA GLY A 192 9.45 -18.02 25.92
C GLY A 192 9.82 -18.14 24.44
N GLN A 193 10.91 -18.84 24.09
CA GLN A 193 11.37 -18.96 22.70
C GLN A 193 10.41 -19.79 21.85
N ILE A 194 10.18 -19.31 20.63
CA ILE A 194 9.38 -19.98 19.59
C ILE A 194 10.32 -20.72 18.65
N LEU A 195 10.00 -21.97 18.32
CA LEU A 195 10.56 -22.74 17.21
C LEU A 195 9.47 -22.99 16.17
N ALA A 196 9.65 -22.45 14.96
CA ALA A 196 8.67 -22.46 13.89
C ALA A 196 9.18 -23.14 12.60
N GLY A 197 8.27 -23.65 11.77
CA GLY A 197 8.53 -24.03 10.38
C GLY A 197 8.85 -25.51 10.13
N ALA A 198 8.67 -25.94 8.87
CA ALA A 198 8.74 -27.33 8.43
C ALA A 198 10.16 -27.81 8.02
N GLY A 199 11.19 -27.28 8.67
CA GLY A 199 12.59 -27.62 8.42
C GLY A 199 13.12 -28.79 9.25
N VAL A 200 14.44 -28.95 9.27
CA VAL A 200 15.16 -29.95 10.08
C VAL A 200 15.90 -29.29 11.24
N VAL A 201 15.87 -29.88 12.42
CA VAL A 201 16.67 -29.50 13.60
C VAL A 201 17.49 -30.71 14.04
N SER A 202 18.77 -30.75 13.68
CA SER A 202 19.70 -31.80 14.10
C SER A 202 20.22 -31.52 15.51
N ALA A 203 19.89 -32.39 16.48
CA ALA A 203 20.21 -32.20 17.88
C ALA A 203 20.37 -33.55 18.58
N ASN A 204 21.44 -33.78 19.36
CA ASN A 204 21.58 -35.04 20.11
C ASN A 204 20.37 -35.27 21.04
N GLU A 205 19.99 -34.21 21.74
CA GLU A 205 18.73 -34.07 22.48
C GLU A 205 18.30 -32.59 22.37
N LEU A 206 17.08 -32.32 21.91
CA LEU A 206 16.44 -31.00 21.96
C LEU A 206 15.50 -30.97 23.17
N ARG A 207 15.70 -30.00 24.07
CA ARG A 207 14.84 -29.73 25.22
C ARG A 207 13.91 -28.55 24.95
N VAL A 208 12.64 -28.78 25.19
CA VAL A 208 11.53 -27.82 25.05
C VAL A 208 10.78 -27.78 26.38
N THR A 209 10.46 -26.59 26.85
CA THR A 209 9.69 -26.37 28.10
C THR A 209 8.24 -26.02 27.82
N ASP A 210 7.40 -26.06 28.87
CA ASP A 210 6.03 -25.53 28.87
C ASP A 210 5.95 -23.99 28.77
N GLU A 211 7.08 -23.30 28.62
CA GLU A 211 7.17 -21.88 28.26
C GLU A 211 7.52 -21.68 26.77
N ASN A 212 7.84 -22.74 26.02
CA ASN A 212 8.22 -22.66 24.61
C ASN A 212 7.04 -22.94 23.66
N VAL A 213 7.01 -22.23 22.52
CA VAL A 213 6.09 -22.58 21.43
C VAL A 213 6.85 -23.39 20.38
N VAL A 214 6.28 -24.52 19.95
CA VAL A 214 6.80 -25.29 18.81
C VAL A 214 5.68 -25.47 17.79
N SER A 215 5.86 -24.97 16.58
CA SER A 215 4.84 -24.97 15.51
C SER A 215 5.46 -25.33 14.15
N PRO A 216 4.99 -26.35 13.42
CA PRO A 216 5.50 -26.63 12.07
C PRO A 216 5.21 -25.54 11.02
N GLY A 217 4.34 -24.56 11.29
CA GLY A 217 4.21 -23.32 10.51
C GLY A 217 2.78 -22.78 10.41
N ASP A 218 2.60 -21.69 9.64
CA ASP A 218 1.29 -21.12 9.29
C ASP A 218 0.61 -21.88 8.12
N GLY A 219 0.77 -23.20 8.11
CA GLY A 219 0.25 -24.09 7.08
C GLY A 219 0.95 -25.44 7.07
N ALA A 220 0.16 -26.49 6.79
CA ALA A 220 0.53 -27.91 6.87
C ALA A 220 1.99 -28.23 6.51
N GLY A 221 2.77 -28.60 7.52
CA GLY A 221 4.20 -28.87 7.41
C GLY A 221 4.73 -29.90 8.40
N THR A 222 5.92 -30.46 8.14
CA THR A 222 6.58 -31.40 9.06
C THR A 222 7.88 -30.82 9.60
N LEU A 223 7.90 -30.45 10.88
CA LEU A 223 9.13 -30.11 11.59
C LEU A 223 9.88 -31.40 11.94
N THR A 224 11.10 -31.57 11.45
CA THR A 224 11.91 -32.76 11.71
C THR A 224 12.95 -32.48 12.79
N ILE A 225 12.94 -33.20 13.89
CA ILE A 225 14.01 -33.25 14.89
C ILE A 225 14.91 -34.46 14.56
N ASP A 226 16.09 -34.20 14.01
CA ASP A 226 17.10 -35.23 13.76
C ASP A 226 17.92 -35.49 15.03
N GLY A 227 17.31 -36.30 15.90
CA GLY A 227 17.82 -36.83 17.14
C GLY A 227 16.69 -36.95 18.17
N SER A 228 16.98 -36.83 19.48
CA SER A 228 15.93 -37.01 20.50
C SER A 228 15.22 -35.71 20.86
N LEU A 229 13.92 -35.78 21.15
CA LEU A 229 13.11 -34.67 21.65
C LEU A 229 12.74 -34.91 23.12
N ARG A 230 12.82 -33.87 23.95
CA ARG A 230 12.52 -33.95 25.38
C ARG A 230 11.67 -32.74 25.82
N LEU A 231 10.45 -33.01 26.25
CA LEU A 231 9.51 -32.01 26.76
C LEU A 231 9.58 -32.01 28.31
N GLU A 232 9.90 -30.88 28.94
CA GLU A 232 10.04 -30.76 30.40
C GLU A 232 9.19 -29.60 30.95
N ALA A 233 8.14 -29.89 31.73
CA ALA A 233 7.31 -28.84 32.34
C ALA A 233 7.97 -28.25 33.61
N VAL A 234 7.84 -26.93 33.80
CA VAL A 234 8.60 -26.15 34.80
C VAL A 234 7.71 -25.57 35.92
N LEU A 235 6.40 -25.35 35.66
CA LEU A 235 5.37 -24.81 36.58
C LEU A 235 5.53 -23.33 37.02
N PRO A 236 4.42 -22.62 37.29
CA PRO A 236 3.16 -22.54 36.57
C PRO A 236 3.12 -21.17 35.83
N GLY A 237 3.85 -21.08 34.72
CA GLY A 237 3.95 -19.90 33.85
C GLY A 237 2.95 -19.91 32.69
N PRO A 238 2.94 -18.88 31.82
CA PRO A 238 2.12 -18.85 30.62
C PRO A 238 2.51 -20.00 29.68
N VAL A 239 1.52 -20.75 29.21
CA VAL A 239 1.76 -22.03 28.53
C VAL A 239 2.17 -21.81 27.09
N GLY A 240 3.48 -21.86 26.84
CA GLY A 240 3.98 -22.29 25.54
C GLY A 240 3.62 -23.76 25.34
N GLY A 241 3.32 -24.14 24.10
CA GLY A 241 2.94 -25.52 23.81
C GLY A 241 3.26 -25.93 22.38
N LEU A 242 2.97 -27.20 22.10
CA LEU A 242 3.01 -27.72 20.74
C LEU A 242 1.77 -27.20 20.00
N GLN A 243 1.96 -26.53 18.88
CA GLN A 243 0.88 -26.02 18.05
C GLN A 243 0.84 -26.83 16.75
N PHE A 244 -0.36 -27.27 16.36
CA PHE A 244 -0.57 -28.05 15.15
C PHE A 244 -1.78 -27.52 14.37
N GLU A 245 -1.57 -27.20 13.11
CA GLU A 245 -2.63 -26.99 12.14
C GLU A 245 -3.07 -28.33 11.51
N LEU A 246 -4.35 -28.71 11.63
CA LEU A 246 -4.85 -30.01 11.14
C LEU A 246 -5.83 -29.87 9.97
N GLY A 247 -5.60 -30.66 8.92
CA GLY A 247 -6.39 -30.66 7.69
C GLY A 247 -7.77 -31.32 7.78
N ALA A 248 -8.49 -31.26 6.67
CA ALA A 248 -9.83 -31.82 6.57
C ALA A 248 -9.89 -33.36 6.68
N ASP A 249 -8.86 -34.09 6.22
CA ASP A 249 -8.81 -35.55 6.19
C ASP A 249 -7.65 -36.09 7.08
N PRO A 250 -7.93 -36.88 8.14
CA PRO A 250 -6.89 -37.53 8.95
C PRO A 250 -6.05 -38.55 8.18
N LEU A 251 -6.47 -38.96 6.98
CA LEU A 251 -5.71 -39.85 6.09
C LEU A 251 -4.77 -39.10 5.12
N ASP A 252 -4.82 -37.76 5.09
CA ASP A 252 -3.89 -36.93 4.32
C ASP A 252 -2.86 -36.24 5.25
N PRO A 253 -1.69 -36.89 5.49
CA PRO A 253 -0.65 -36.30 6.33
C PRO A 253 0.04 -35.10 5.67
N ALA A 254 -0.17 -34.82 4.38
CA ALA A 254 0.34 -33.62 3.72
C ALA A 254 -0.57 -32.39 3.93
N GLY A 255 -1.80 -32.60 4.39
CA GLY A 255 -2.75 -31.54 4.74
C GLY A 255 -2.74 -31.15 6.21
N SER A 256 -1.85 -31.72 7.04
CA SER A 256 -1.76 -31.44 8.48
C SER A 256 -0.31 -31.25 8.91
N ASP A 257 -0.13 -30.54 10.03
CA ASP A 257 1.14 -30.41 10.71
C ASP A 257 1.57 -31.70 11.41
N ALA A 258 2.87 -31.94 11.43
CA ALA A 258 3.48 -33.05 12.16
C ALA A 258 4.88 -32.70 12.71
N ILE A 259 5.31 -33.42 13.75
CA ILE A 259 6.70 -33.44 14.21
C ILE A 259 7.30 -34.83 13.95
N GLN A 260 8.42 -34.91 13.23
CA GLN A 260 9.16 -36.16 13.01
C GLN A 260 10.40 -36.19 13.90
N VAL A 261 10.69 -37.30 14.59
CA VAL A 261 11.81 -37.42 15.53
C VAL A 261 12.65 -38.67 15.20
N THR A 262 13.94 -38.53 14.86
CA THR A 262 14.78 -39.70 14.52
C THR A 262 15.31 -40.45 15.76
N GLY A 263 15.15 -39.88 16.95
CA GLY A 263 15.55 -40.45 18.25
C GLY A 263 14.38 -40.76 19.17
N ASN A 264 14.62 -40.64 20.49
CA ASN A 264 13.60 -40.85 21.52
C ASN A 264 12.69 -39.62 21.66
N VAL A 265 11.51 -39.82 22.22
CA VAL A 265 10.61 -38.75 22.68
C VAL A 265 10.37 -38.93 24.17
N ASP A 266 10.92 -38.04 24.99
CA ASP A 266 10.71 -37.99 26.44
C ASP A 266 9.67 -36.91 26.78
N VAL A 267 8.64 -37.25 27.54
CA VAL A 267 7.62 -36.30 28.02
C VAL A 267 7.59 -36.33 29.55
N VAL A 268 7.97 -35.21 30.16
CA VAL A 268 8.07 -35.04 31.62
C VAL A 268 7.20 -33.85 32.04
N GLY A 269 6.23 -34.12 32.91
CA GLY A 269 5.19 -33.16 33.29
C GLY A 269 4.10 -32.99 32.24
N ASP A 270 3.17 -32.06 32.52
CA ASP A 270 1.98 -31.85 31.71
C ASP A 270 2.22 -30.75 30.66
N HIS A 271 1.96 -31.05 29.38
CA HIS A 271 2.13 -30.13 28.26
C HIS A 271 0.82 -29.94 27.49
N GLN A 272 0.59 -28.72 26.99
CA GLN A 272 -0.57 -28.42 26.14
C GLN A 272 -0.23 -28.60 24.66
N VAL A 273 -1.21 -29.13 23.93
CA VAL A 273 -1.16 -29.36 22.49
C VAL A 273 -2.31 -28.59 21.85
N PHE A 274 -2.01 -27.42 21.31
CA PHE A 274 -3.01 -26.54 20.69
C PHE A 274 -3.33 -27.03 19.28
N ILE A 275 -4.62 -27.24 19.01
CA ILE A 275 -5.11 -27.78 17.73
C ILE A 275 -5.94 -26.71 17.01
N THR A 276 -5.45 -26.31 15.83
CA THR A 276 -6.10 -25.34 14.95
C THR A 276 -6.53 -26.05 13.66
N PRO A 277 -7.81 -26.03 13.26
CA PRO A 277 -8.21 -26.57 11.96
C PRO A 277 -7.75 -25.70 10.78
N VAL A 278 -7.18 -26.33 9.74
CA VAL A 278 -6.87 -25.70 8.44
C VAL A 278 -8.17 -25.55 7.64
N ASP A 279 -8.26 -24.48 6.84
CA ASP A 279 -9.40 -24.18 5.94
C ASP A 279 -10.80 -24.19 6.61
N ASN A 280 -10.85 -24.09 7.95
CA ASN A 280 -12.05 -24.32 8.77
C ASN A 280 -12.76 -25.66 8.45
N GLN A 281 -12.01 -26.74 8.19
CA GLN A 281 -12.56 -28.11 8.07
C GLN A 281 -11.77 -29.11 8.89
N MET A 282 -12.45 -30.14 9.40
CA MET A 282 -11.85 -31.26 10.15
C MET A 282 -12.82 -32.44 10.15
N SER A 283 -12.31 -33.67 10.14
CA SER A 283 -13.10 -34.91 10.17
C SER A 283 -12.78 -35.77 11.38
N ALA A 284 -13.70 -36.66 11.76
CA ALA A 284 -13.42 -37.67 12.77
C ALA A 284 -12.45 -38.74 12.24
N GLY A 285 -11.46 -39.12 13.05
CA GLY A 285 -10.42 -40.09 12.74
C GLY A 285 -9.17 -39.88 13.60
N THR A 286 -8.05 -40.50 13.23
CA THR A 286 -6.78 -40.35 13.96
C THR A 286 -5.80 -39.56 13.10
N TYR A 287 -5.53 -38.31 13.49
CA TYR A 287 -4.47 -37.50 12.90
C TYR A 287 -3.13 -37.90 13.50
N GLN A 288 -2.05 -37.84 12.72
CA GLN A 288 -0.70 -38.13 13.21
C GLN A 288 0.00 -36.82 13.58
N LEU A 289 0.10 -36.52 14.88
CA LEU A 289 0.81 -35.32 15.36
C LEU A 289 2.32 -35.51 15.37
N ALA A 290 2.79 -36.72 15.68
CA ALA A 290 4.22 -37.01 15.64
C ALA A 290 4.57 -38.40 15.12
N SER A 291 5.79 -38.55 14.63
CA SER A 291 6.46 -39.83 14.38
C SER A 291 7.78 -39.87 15.14
N TYR A 292 8.19 -41.07 15.58
CA TYR A 292 9.49 -41.28 16.22
C TYR A 292 10.11 -42.64 15.89
N GLU A 293 11.42 -42.68 15.68
CA GLU A 293 12.15 -43.95 15.41
C GLU A 293 12.68 -44.64 16.69
N GLY A 294 12.85 -43.88 17.78
CA GLY A 294 13.33 -44.38 19.08
C GLY A 294 12.21 -44.90 20.00
N VAL A 295 12.31 -44.55 21.29
CA VAL A 295 11.34 -44.90 22.33
C VAL A 295 10.56 -43.66 22.78
N LEU A 296 9.25 -43.80 22.96
CA LEU A 296 8.39 -42.81 23.62
C LEU A 296 8.32 -43.10 25.12
N ASN A 297 8.82 -42.17 25.94
CA ASN A 297 8.78 -42.21 27.40
C ASN A 297 7.82 -41.14 27.92
N ILE A 298 6.54 -41.49 28.07
CA ILE A 298 5.46 -40.59 28.53
C ILE A 298 4.93 -40.93 29.94
N ALA A 299 5.56 -41.86 30.66
CA ALA A 299 5.06 -42.33 31.95
C ALA A 299 5.05 -41.27 33.07
N ASP A 300 5.90 -40.25 32.95
CA ASP A 300 6.10 -39.17 33.92
C ASP A 300 5.50 -37.82 33.44
N GLY A 301 4.61 -37.83 32.45
CA GLY A 301 4.00 -36.62 31.88
C GLY A 301 2.70 -36.86 31.12
N THR A 302 2.06 -35.78 30.64
CA THR A 302 0.84 -35.86 29.81
C THR A 302 0.87 -34.86 28.66
N LEU A 303 0.16 -35.22 27.57
CA LEU A 303 -0.12 -34.33 26.44
C LEU A 303 -1.62 -34.06 26.42
N THR A 304 -2.03 -32.80 26.59
CA THR A 304 -3.44 -32.41 26.69
C THR A 304 -3.85 -31.55 25.49
N PRO A 305 -4.77 -32.04 24.62
CA PRO A 305 -5.31 -31.23 23.53
C PRO A 305 -6.06 -30.00 24.03
N VAL A 306 -5.83 -28.85 23.40
CA VAL A 306 -6.54 -27.59 23.62
C VAL A 306 -7.11 -27.14 22.27
N HIS A 307 -8.43 -26.98 22.20
CA HIS A 307 -9.14 -26.61 20.97
C HIS A 307 -10.42 -25.83 21.29
N SER A 308 -10.88 -25.05 20.32
CA SER A 308 -12.13 -24.26 20.35
C SER A 308 -13.33 -24.96 19.72
N THR A 309 -13.15 -26.17 19.17
CA THR A 309 -14.17 -26.89 18.38
C THR A 309 -15.04 -27.82 19.23
N ARG A 310 -16.18 -28.24 18.67
CA ARG A 310 -17.12 -29.22 19.27
C ARG A 310 -16.60 -30.67 19.27
N TYR A 311 -15.50 -30.95 18.57
CA TYR A 311 -14.93 -32.30 18.51
C TYR A 311 -14.40 -32.73 19.89
N THR A 312 -14.48 -34.02 20.17
CA THR A 312 -13.80 -34.64 21.32
C THR A 312 -12.45 -35.16 20.85
N MET A 313 -11.37 -34.62 21.42
CA MET A 313 -9.99 -34.94 21.05
C MET A 313 -9.26 -35.64 22.21
N SER A 314 -8.43 -36.64 21.90
CA SER A 314 -7.58 -37.33 22.88
C SER A 314 -6.30 -37.85 22.23
N ILE A 315 -5.18 -37.77 22.95
CA ILE A 315 -3.89 -38.28 22.48
C ILE A 315 -3.84 -39.81 22.56
N ASP A 316 -3.45 -40.45 21.46
CA ASP A 316 -3.12 -41.88 21.39
C ASP A 316 -1.60 -42.06 21.28
N ALA A 317 -0.98 -42.29 22.43
CA ALA A 317 0.44 -42.63 22.58
C ALA A 317 0.70 -44.16 22.52
N THR A 318 -0.26 -44.96 22.05
CA THR A 318 -0.12 -46.43 21.93
C THR A 318 0.29 -46.89 20.53
N LEU A 319 0.28 -45.97 19.55
CA LEU A 319 0.69 -46.23 18.17
C LEU A 319 2.20 -46.49 18.08
N PRO A 320 2.65 -47.63 17.50
CA PRO A 320 4.08 -47.91 17.39
C PRO A 320 4.81 -46.89 16.50
N GLY A 321 5.70 -46.09 17.10
CA GLY A 321 6.50 -45.09 16.38
C GLY A 321 5.73 -43.82 16.01
N ALA A 322 4.58 -43.56 16.63
CA ALA A 322 3.78 -42.37 16.37
C ALA A 322 3.02 -41.87 17.61
N ILE A 323 2.68 -40.59 17.62
CA ILE A 323 1.72 -40.00 18.56
C ILE A 323 0.52 -39.53 17.73
N GLY A 324 -0.64 -40.14 17.98
CA GLY A 324 -1.88 -39.79 17.31
C GLY A 324 -2.73 -38.81 18.10
N LEU A 325 -3.56 -38.03 17.41
CA LEU A 325 -4.71 -37.34 17.97
C LEU A 325 -5.97 -38.04 17.46
N VAL A 326 -6.67 -38.74 18.35
CA VAL A 326 -7.98 -39.34 18.05
C VAL A 326 -9.03 -38.25 18.18
N VAL A 327 -9.71 -37.97 17.07
CA VAL A 327 -10.73 -36.92 16.92
C VAL A 327 -12.07 -37.60 16.65
N SER A 328 -13.08 -37.25 17.43
CA SER A 328 -14.41 -37.86 17.38
C SER A 328 -15.52 -36.84 17.63
N GLY A 329 -16.75 -37.18 17.24
CA GLY A 329 -17.86 -36.21 17.18
C GLY A 329 -17.99 -35.60 15.78
N ALA A 330 -18.68 -34.46 15.71
CA ALA A 330 -18.92 -33.71 14.48
C ALA A 330 -19.22 -32.24 14.81
N LYS A 331 -19.06 -31.35 13.82
CA LYS A 331 -19.65 -30.01 13.84
C LYS A 331 -21.19 -30.07 13.89
N ALA A 332 -21.82 -29.01 14.40
CA ALA A 332 -23.27 -28.83 14.39
C ALA A 332 -23.70 -27.78 13.36
N ASP A 333 -24.94 -27.92 12.88
CA ASP A 333 -25.65 -26.87 12.16
C ASP A 333 -26.45 -26.04 13.20
N LEU A 334 -26.23 -24.72 13.21
CA LEU A 334 -26.73 -23.79 14.20
C LEU A 334 -27.52 -22.66 13.53
N ILE A 335 -28.77 -22.48 13.94
CA ILE A 335 -29.60 -21.33 13.54
C ILE A 335 -29.47 -20.25 14.61
N TRP A 336 -29.10 -19.04 14.20
CA TRP A 336 -29.01 -17.88 15.08
C TRP A 336 -30.38 -17.51 15.64
N GLN A 337 -30.43 -17.11 16.90
CA GLN A 337 -31.64 -16.59 17.52
C GLN A 337 -31.44 -15.28 18.29
N GLY A 338 -30.23 -14.95 18.75
CA GLY A 338 -29.99 -13.72 19.54
C GLY A 338 -30.88 -13.66 20.79
N HIS A 339 -30.93 -14.76 21.54
CA HIS A 339 -31.95 -15.00 22.57
C HIS A 339 -31.55 -14.51 23.97
N LEU A 340 -30.31 -14.73 24.40
CA LEU A 340 -29.80 -14.30 25.71
C LEU A 340 -29.00 -13.00 25.62
N SER A 341 -28.33 -12.79 24.50
CA SER A 341 -27.65 -11.55 24.12
C SER A 341 -27.44 -11.53 22.60
N ASP A 342 -26.84 -10.46 22.11
CA ASP A 342 -26.42 -10.31 20.72
C ASP A 342 -25.03 -10.95 20.46
N ASN A 343 -24.39 -11.57 21.47
CA ASN A 343 -23.02 -12.08 21.33
C ASN A 343 -22.96 -13.36 20.49
N TRP A 344 -22.09 -13.34 19.48
CA TRP A 344 -21.48 -14.53 18.90
C TRP A 344 -20.12 -14.74 19.59
N ASP A 345 -20.05 -15.78 20.41
CA ASP A 345 -18.86 -16.18 21.18
C ASP A 345 -18.67 -17.72 21.15
N ILE A 346 -17.49 -18.18 21.56
CA ILE A 346 -17.13 -19.61 21.56
C ILE A 346 -17.47 -20.22 22.93
N GLY A 347 -18.42 -21.14 22.95
CA GLY A 347 -18.73 -21.99 24.10
C GLY A 347 -19.35 -21.29 25.31
N ALA A 348 -19.71 -20.01 25.24
CA ALA A 348 -20.15 -19.22 26.39
C ALA A 348 -21.66 -18.91 26.39
N THR A 349 -22.21 -18.31 25.33
CA THR A 349 -23.60 -17.83 25.31
C THR A 349 -24.53 -18.67 24.44
N ALA A 350 -25.68 -19.07 25.01
CA ALA A 350 -26.66 -19.93 24.35
C ALA A 350 -27.61 -19.15 23.42
N ASN A 351 -27.07 -18.60 22.33
CA ASN A 351 -27.80 -17.78 21.36
C ASN A 351 -28.30 -18.54 20.11
N TRP A 352 -28.11 -19.86 20.06
CA TRP A 352 -28.39 -20.69 18.87
C TRP A 352 -29.52 -21.71 19.12
N ASN A 353 -30.12 -22.24 18.04
CA ASN A 353 -31.06 -23.37 18.04
C ASN A 353 -32.16 -23.27 19.12
N GLY A 354 -32.92 -22.18 19.09
CA GLY A 354 -33.99 -21.89 20.06
C GLY A 354 -33.51 -21.40 21.44
N GLY A 355 -32.33 -20.79 21.52
CA GLY A 355 -31.78 -20.22 22.77
C GLY A 355 -31.14 -21.24 23.72
N GLY A 356 -30.75 -22.41 23.20
CA GLY A 356 -30.14 -23.50 23.97
C GLY A 356 -28.82 -24.03 23.40
N GLY A 357 -28.45 -23.65 22.18
CA GLY A 357 -27.20 -24.02 21.53
C GLY A 357 -26.08 -23.01 21.80
N LEU A 358 -24.88 -23.51 22.08
CA LEU A 358 -23.61 -22.77 22.11
C LEU A 358 -22.90 -22.95 20.76
N PHE A 359 -22.23 -21.92 20.26
CA PHE A 359 -21.33 -22.01 19.11
C PHE A 359 -19.95 -22.54 19.53
N TYR A 360 -19.33 -23.36 18.68
CA TYR A 360 -17.92 -23.73 18.75
C TYR A 360 -17.32 -23.61 17.34
N ASP A 361 -16.01 -23.45 17.24
CA ASP A 361 -15.36 -23.38 15.94
C ASP A 361 -15.62 -24.67 15.13
N LEU A 362 -15.67 -24.49 13.80
CA LEU A 362 -16.16 -25.43 12.78
C LEU A 362 -17.67 -25.65 12.70
N ASP A 363 -18.49 -25.15 13.63
CA ASP A 363 -19.95 -25.20 13.48
C ASP A 363 -20.40 -24.40 12.24
N CYS A 364 -21.42 -24.92 11.56
CA CYS A 364 -22.07 -24.27 10.42
C CYS A 364 -23.18 -23.36 10.96
N VAL A 365 -23.20 -22.09 10.55
CA VAL A 365 -24.13 -21.09 11.08
C VAL A 365 -25.09 -20.55 10.00
N HIS A 366 -26.35 -20.42 10.39
CA HIS A 366 -27.48 -19.98 9.58
C HIS A 366 -28.20 -18.83 10.28
N PHE A 367 -28.45 -17.74 9.57
CA PHE A 367 -29.18 -16.56 10.06
C PHE A 367 -30.47 -16.41 9.24
N ASP A 368 -31.63 -16.49 9.90
CA ASP A 368 -32.94 -16.46 9.25
C ASP A 368 -33.88 -15.41 9.88
N ASP A 369 -35.12 -15.30 9.38
CA ASP A 369 -36.15 -14.41 9.93
C ASP A 369 -36.76 -14.90 11.27
N LEU A 370 -36.30 -16.03 11.86
CA LEU A 370 -36.83 -16.58 13.12
C LEU A 370 -36.12 -16.04 14.37
N ALA A 371 -35.06 -15.24 14.22
CA ALA A 371 -34.32 -14.68 15.35
C ALA A 371 -35.13 -13.65 16.15
N THR A 372 -34.78 -13.50 17.43
CA THR A 372 -35.30 -12.45 18.31
C THR A 372 -34.43 -11.20 18.34
N SER A 373 -33.18 -11.28 17.87
CA SER A 373 -32.30 -10.14 17.61
C SER A 373 -31.54 -10.32 16.31
N PHE A 374 -31.39 -9.21 15.58
CA PHE A 374 -30.73 -9.13 14.26
C PHE A 374 -29.40 -8.36 14.33
N ASP A 375 -29.08 -7.78 15.49
CA ASP A 375 -27.74 -7.31 15.82
C ASP A 375 -26.90 -8.53 16.27
N VAL A 376 -25.73 -8.70 15.66
CA VAL A 376 -24.81 -9.83 15.92
C VAL A 376 -23.44 -9.24 16.29
N ASN A 377 -23.13 -9.28 17.58
CA ASN A 377 -21.87 -8.83 18.16
C ASN A 377 -20.86 -9.99 18.20
N VAL A 378 -19.96 -10.04 17.23
CA VAL A 378 -18.79 -10.93 17.20
C VAL A 378 -17.84 -10.51 18.33
N ALA A 379 -18.00 -11.16 19.49
CA ALA A 379 -17.39 -10.72 20.75
C ALA A 379 -15.89 -11.05 20.86
N GLN A 380 -15.42 -11.98 20.02
CA GLN A 380 -14.04 -12.44 19.89
C GLN A 380 -13.89 -13.08 18.50
N ASP A 381 -12.66 -13.38 18.06
CA ASP A 381 -12.46 -14.07 16.78
C ASP A 381 -13.15 -15.45 16.78
N VAL A 382 -13.90 -15.74 15.70
CA VAL A 382 -14.67 -16.98 15.51
C VAL A 382 -14.36 -17.63 14.17
N ARG A 383 -14.29 -18.97 14.12
CA ARG A 383 -13.97 -19.75 12.91
C ARG A 383 -15.12 -20.71 12.55
N PRO A 384 -16.25 -20.22 12.02
CA PRO A 384 -17.34 -21.08 11.56
C PRO A 384 -16.89 -21.99 10.42
N GLY A 385 -17.57 -23.13 10.23
CA GLY A 385 -17.33 -24.07 9.12
C GLY A 385 -18.07 -23.70 7.83
N SER A 386 -19.12 -22.88 7.92
CA SER A 386 -19.80 -22.14 6.85
C SER A 386 -20.67 -21.05 7.47
N VAL A 387 -20.91 -19.95 6.75
CA VAL A 387 -21.84 -18.89 7.16
C VAL A 387 -22.92 -18.74 6.09
N SER A 388 -24.18 -18.65 6.50
CA SER A 388 -25.26 -18.36 5.57
C SER A 388 -26.34 -17.47 6.18
N PHE A 389 -26.90 -16.60 5.36
CA PHE A 389 -28.02 -15.73 5.69
C PHE A 389 -29.17 -16.02 4.72
N ASP A 390 -30.36 -16.36 5.21
CA ASP A 390 -31.62 -16.46 4.45
C ASP A 390 -32.68 -15.56 5.10
N ASN A 391 -32.29 -14.29 5.30
CA ASN A 391 -33.16 -13.26 5.85
C ASN A 391 -33.96 -12.60 4.73
N ASN A 392 -35.28 -12.53 4.91
CA ASN A 392 -36.23 -12.10 3.88
C ASN A 392 -37.03 -10.87 4.29
N SER A 393 -37.15 -10.62 5.60
CA SER A 393 -38.05 -9.58 6.15
C SER A 393 -37.36 -8.62 7.11
N GLN A 394 -36.17 -8.96 7.62
CA GLN A 394 -35.41 -8.19 8.62
C GLN A 394 -33.94 -8.13 8.21
N ASP A 395 -33.32 -6.97 8.42
CA ASP A 395 -31.92 -6.75 8.08
C ASP A 395 -31.01 -7.12 9.26
N TYR A 396 -29.90 -7.80 8.99
CA TYR A 396 -28.90 -8.18 9.99
C TYR A 396 -27.74 -7.17 10.03
N VAL A 397 -27.21 -6.91 11.23
CA VAL A 397 -25.98 -6.12 11.42
C VAL A 397 -24.96 -6.98 12.14
N VAL A 398 -23.82 -7.25 11.49
CA VAL A 398 -22.72 -8.03 12.06
C VAL A 398 -21.57 -7.09 12.40
N ALA A 399 -21.35 -6.87 13.69
CA ALA A 399 -20.36 -5.94 14.23
C ALA A 399 -19.60 -6.59 15.38
N GLY A 400 -18.68 -5.86 16.02
CA GLY A 400 -18.02 -6.29 17.25
C GLY A 400 -16.50 -6.21 17.19
N PRO A 401 -15.81 -6.37 18.34
CA PRO A 401 -14.35 -6.28 18.43
C PRO A 401 -13.62 -7.52 17.86
N GLY A 402 -14.32 -8.63 17.68
CA GLY A 402 -13.80 -9.84 17.05
C GLY A 402 -14.12 -9.90 15.55
N ALA A 403 -13.36 -10.73 14.83
CA ALA A 403 -13.53 -10.98 13.41
C ALA A 403 -14.09 -12.39 13.13
N ILE A 404 -14.78 -12.54 12.01
CA ILE A 404 -15.05 -13.87 11.43
C ILE A 404 -13.78 -14.27 10.67
N ARG A 405 -13.19 -15.41 11.00
CA ARG A 405 -11.85 -15.82 10.55
C ARG A 405 -11.85 -17.11 9.75
N GLY A 406 -10.85 -17.22 8.86
CA GLY A 406 -10.53 -18.44 8.13
C GLY A 406 -11.16 -18.51 6.75
N ARG A 407 -11.52 -19.73 6.32
CA ARG A 407 -11.86 -20.03 4.91
C ARG A 407 -13.19 -20.78 4.73
N ALA A 408 -14.12 -20.61 5.66
CA ALA A 408 -15.51 -20.99 5.43
C ALA A 408 -16.10 -20.29 4.19
N PRO A 409 -17.05 -20.89 3.46
CA PRO A 409 -17.84 -20.17 2.47
C PRO A 409 -18.91 -19.31 3.17
N LEU A 410 -19.18 -18.14 2.61
CA LEU A 410 -20.33 -17.28 2.91
C LEU A 410 -21.36 -17.39 1.79
N LEU A 411 -22.62 -17.63 2.16
CA LEU A 411 -23.77 -17.65 1.25
C LEU A 411 -24.87 -16.66 1.73
N LYS A 412 -25.27 -15.73 0.87
CA LYS A 412 -26.39 -14.82 1.12
C LYS A 412 -27.56 -15.15 0.20
N GLU A 413 -28.65 -15.59 0.80
CA GLU A 413 -29.97 -15.86 0.24
C GLU A 413 -31.00 -14.96 0.94
N GLY A 414 -32.27 -15.02 0.51
CA GLY A 414 -33.33 -14.17 1.04
C GLY A 414 -33.26 -12.69 0.61
N ALA A 415 -34.39 -11.98 0.65
CA ALA A 415 -34.53 -10.65 0.06
C ALA A 415 -33.95 -9.48 0.89
N ALA A 416 -33.69 -9.65 2.19
CA ALA A 416 -33.29 -8.56 3.08
C ALA A 416 -31.76 -8.32 3.09
N GLN A 417 -31.30 -7.30 3.81
CA GLN A 417 -29.90 -6.85 3.85
C GLN A 417 -29.11 -7.50 4.99
N VAL A 418 -27.79 -7.63 4.80
CA VAL A 418 -26.82 -7.93 5.87
C VAL A 418 -25.72 -6.88 5.81
N THR A 419 -25.54 -6.09 6.87
CA THR A 419 -24.46 -5.11 6.98
C THR A 419 -23.30 -5.69 7.78
N LEU A 420 -22.11 -5.71 7.20
CA LEU A 420 -20.86 -6.11 7.84
C LEU A 420 -20.10 -4.87 8.32
N LEU A 421 -19.86 -4.78 9.63
CA LEU A 421 -19.12 -3.72 10.34
C LEU A 421 -17.88 -4.26 11.08
N THR A 422 -17.53 -5.52 10.86
CA THR A 422 -16.27 -6.13 11.30
C THR A 422 -15.57 -6.81 10.14
N ARG A 423 -14.32 -7.24 10.35
CA ARG A 423 -13.56 -8.05 9.39
C ARG A 423 -14.16 -9.46 9.34
N ALA A 424 -14.44 -9.93 8.12
CA ALA A 424 -15.01 -11.23 7.86
C ALA A 424 -14.26 -11.92 6.70
N GLU A 425 -13.60 -13.04 7.03
CA GLU A 425 -12.75 -13.82 6.14
C GLU A 425 -13.43 -15.12 5.71
N PHE A 426 -13.40 -15.39 4.41
CA PHE A 426 -14.05 -16.53 3.77
C PHE A 426 -13.19 -17.11 2.65
N SER A 427 -13.49 -18.33 2.21
CA SER A 427 -12.95 -18.85 0.93
C SER A 427 -13.66 -18.20 -0.26
N THR A 428 -14.99 -18.15 -0.21
CA THR A 428 -15.86 -17.51 -1.21
C THR A 428 -16.99 -16.77 -0.53
N ALA A 429 -17.39 -15.63 -1.08
CA ALA A 429 -18.64 -14.95 -0.71
C ALA A 429 -19.60 -14.97 -1.91
N THR A 430 -20.78 -15.59 -1.76
CA THR A 430 -21.78 -15.72 -2.84
C THR A 430 -23.10 -15.08 -2.42
N ILE A 431 -23.56 -14.10 -3.18
CA ILE A 431 -24.82 -13.38 -2.97
C ILE A 431 -25.80 -13.84 -4.06
N GLN A 432 -26.75 -14.69 -3.68
CA GLN A 432 -27.81 -15.15 -4.59
C GLN A 432 -29.04 -14.24 -4.56
N ALA A 433 -29.34 -13.61 -3.42
CA ALA A 433 -30.46 -12.69 -3.28
C ALA A 433 -30.26 -11.67 -2.15
N GLY A 434 -30.89 -10.50 -2.27
CA GLY A 434 -30.82 -9.41 -1.29
C GLY A 434 -29.44 -8.77 -1.26
N THR A 435 -29.13 -8.05 -0.17
CA THR A 435 -27.93 -7.20 -0.10
C THR A 435 -26.92 -7.73 0.92
N ILE A 436 -25.63 -7.74 0.56
CA ILE A 436 -24.54 -7.60 1.55
C ILE A 436 -24.03 -6.17 1.44
N GLU A 437 -24.14 -5.40 2.52
CA GLU A 437 -23.47 -4.11 2.67
C GLU A 437 -22.16 -4.30 3.46
N VAL A 438 -21.07 -3.71 2.99
CA VAL A 438 -19.82 -3.62 3.76
C VAL A 438 -19.66 -2.17 4.19
N GLY A 439 -19.90 -1.91 5.48
CA GLY A 439 -19.79 -0.57 6.06
C GLY A 439 -18.35 -0.17 6.35
N SER A 440 -18.15 1.08 6.76
CA SER A 440 -16.83 1.75 6.85
C SER A 440 -15.81 1.14 7.81
N THR A 441 -16.25 0.30 8.75
CA THR A 441 -15.40 -0.48 9.66
C THR A 441 -15.32 -1.97 9.29
N GLY A 442 -16.14 -2.39 8.31
CA GLY A 442 -16.22 -3.75 7.82
C GLY A 442 -15.21 -4.06 6.72
N ALA A 443 -14.80 -5.32 6.65
CA ALA A 443 -13.99 -5.83 5.56
C ALA A 443 -14.47 -7.23 5.15
N LEU A 444 -14.95 -7.39 3.92
CA LEU A 444 -15.28 -8.69 3.33
C LEU A 444 -14.08 -9.23 2.55
N ILE A 445 -13.40 -10.23 3.11
CA ILE A 445 -12.18 -10.81 2.56
C ILE A 445 -12.50 -12.22 2.06
N ALA A 446 -12.40 -12.48 0.75
CA ALA A 446 -12.65 -13.79 0.16
C ALA A 446 -11.43 -14.30 -0.61
N SER A 447 -10.82 -15.41 -0.16
CA SER A 447 -9.54 -15.89 -0.69
C SER A 447 -9.59 -16.41 -2.13
N ALA A 448 -10.77 -16.73 -2.66
CA ALA A 448 -10.96 -17.18 -4.05
C ALA A 448 -11.83 -16.23 -4.88
N SER A 449 -13.04 -15.88 -4.43
CA SER A 449 -13.93 -14.96 -5.16
C SER A 449 -15.04 -14.37 -4.28
N THR A 450 -15.51 -13.18 -4.65
CA THR A 450 -16.83 -12.65 -4.26
C THR A 450 -17.72 -12.61 -5.51
N ALA A 451 -18.97 -13.05 -5.42
CA ALA A 451 -19.87 -13.12 -6.56
C ALA A 451 -21.31 -12.76 -6.20
N ALA A 452 -21.95 -11.92 -7.02
CA ALA A 452 -23.37 -11.60 -6.95
C ALA A 452 -24.10 -12.15 -8.19
N GLY A 453 -25.15 -12.94 -7.94
CA GLY A 453 -26.07 -13.49 -8.93
C GLY A 453 -27.36 -12.67 -9.06
N ALA A 454 -28.24 -13.06 -9.98
CA ALA A 454 -29.47 -12.34 -10.29
C ALA A 454 -30.36 -12.11 -9.05
N GLY A 455 -30.59 -10.84 -8.68
CA GLY A 455 -31.32 -10.44 -7.48
C GLY A 455 -30.46 -10.23 -6.24
N GLY A 456 -29.13 -10.45 -6.32
CA GLY A 456 -28.14 -10.15 -5.30
C GLY A 456 -27.45 -8.80 -5.53
N ARG A 457 -27.19 -8.07 -4.44
CA ARG A 457 -26.47 -6.80 -4.42
C ARG A 457 -25.25 -6.89 -3.50
N LEU A 458 -24.09 -6.51 -4.00
CA LEU A 458 -22.92 -6.15 -3.19
C LEU A 458 -22.91 -4.62 -3.05
N GLN A 459 -23.04 -4.13 -1.82
CA GLN A 459 -23.07 -2.71 -1.51
C GLN A 459 -21.85 -2.34 -0.66
N LEU A 460 -21.20 -1.23 -0.98
CA LEU A 460 -20.15 -0.63 -0.17
C LEU A 460 -20.74 0.61 0.53
N ASN A 461 -20.27 0.90 1.74
CA ASN A 461 -20.66 2.08 2.52
C ASN A 461 -19.42 2.54 3.32
N GLY A 462 -18.40 2.98 2.58
CA GLY A 462 -17.02 3.23 3.03
C GLY A 462 -16.16 1.98 3.29
N GLY A 463 -16.69 0.77 3.09
CA GLY A 463 -16.04 -0.50 3.47
C GLY A 463 -15.04 -1.07 2.46
N LEU A 464 -14.36 -2.16 2.87
CA LEU A 464 -13.38 -2.89 2.07
C LEU A 464 -13.90 -4.25 1.58
N VAL A 465 -13.82 -4.52 0.28
CA VAL A 465 -13.89 -5.88 -0.28
C VAL A 465 -12.49 -6.27 -0.76
N GLN A 466 -11.98 -7.44 -0.37
CA GLN A 466 -10.67 -7.93 -0.82
C GLN A 466 -10.80 -9.36 -1.34
N THR A 467 -10.60 -9.55 -2.65
CA THR A 467 -10.74 -10.86 -3.28
C THR A 467 -10.04 -10.91 -4.65
N PRO A 468 -9.45 -12.04 -5.09
CA PRO A 468 -8.80 -12.12 -6.40
C PRO A 468 -9.73 -11.79 -7.59
N GLN A 469 -11.05 -12.03 -7.44
CA GLN A 469 -12.09 -11.76 -8.42
C GLN A 469 -13.39 -11.36 -7.72
N THR A 470 -13.98 -10.23 -8.12
CA THR A 470 -15.37 -9.85 -7.84
C THR A 470 -16.19 -10.01 -9.12
N MET A 471 -17.30 -10.75 -9.08
CA MET A 471 -18.14 -11.05 -10.26
C MET A 471 -19.59 -10.63 -10.04
N ILE A 472 -20.13 -9.77 -10.90
CA ILE A 472 -21.51 -9.27 -10.84
C ILE A 472 -22.24 -9.77 -12.09
N SER A 473 -23.11 -10.77 -11.94
CA SER A 473 -23.79 -11.44 -13.06
C SER A 473 -25.07 -10.69 -13.51
N GLY A 474 -25.70 -11.13 -14.60
CA GLY A 474 -26.90 -10.48 -15.12
C GLY A 474 -28.04 -10.42 -14.10
N GLY A 475 -28.58 -9.22 -13.84
CA GLY A 475 -29.59 -8.96 -12.81
C GLY A 475 -29.05 -8.80 -11.38
N ALA A 476 -27.73 -8.77 -11.21
CA ALA A 476 -27.05 -8.44 -9.95
C ALA A 476 -26.58 -6.98 -9.93
N GLU A 477 -26.13 -6.48 -8.78
CA GLU A 477 -25.69 -5.10 -8.60
C GLU A 477 -24.42 -5.00 -7.73
N LEU A 478 -23.48 -4.14 -8.14
CA LEU A 478 -22.42 -3.59 -7.31
C LEU A 478 -22.70 -2.09 -7.13
N SER A 479 -22.85 -1.65 -5.88
CA SER A 479 -23.27 -0.28 -5.58
C SER A 479 -22.58 0.36 -4.37
N GLY A 480 -22.73 1.68 -4.21
CA GLY A 480 -22.25 2.42 -3.03
C GLY A 480 -20.80 2.86 -3.12
N ASP A 481 -20.25 3.43 -2.05
CA ASP A 481 -18.90 3.99 -1.97
C ASP A 481 -17.94 3.10 -1.17
N GLY A 482 -16.68 2.98 -1.58
CA GLY A 482 -15.68 2.18 -0.87
C GLY A 482 -14.60 1.59 -1.77
N ARG A 483 -13.87 0.61 -1.25
CA ARG A 483 -12.66 0.07 -1.90
C ARG A 483 -12.76 -1.43 -2.16
N ILE A 484 -12.39 -1.85 -3.36
CA ILE A 484 -12.26 -3.23 -3.81
C ILE A 484 -10.79 -3.50 -4.14
N VAL A 485 -10.20 -4.50 -3.49
CA VAL A 485 -8.83 -4.97 -3.78
C VAL A 485 -8.92 -6.27 -4.58
N GLY A 486 -8.45 -6.22 -5.82
CA GLY A 486 -8.56 -7.27 -6.83
C GLY A 486 -9.47 -6.88 -8.00
N ASN A 487 -9.59 -7.76 -8.99
CA ASN A 487 -10.24 -7.44 -10.25
C ASN A 487 -11.77 -7.55 -10.17
N VAL A 488 -12.48 -6.72 -10.93
CA VAL A 488 -13.95 -6.66 -10.98
C VAL A 488 -14.45 -6.98 -12.37
N VAL A 489 -15.41 -7.90 -12.47
CA VAL A 489 -16.13 -8.24 -13.71
C VAL A 489 -17.62 -7.96 -13.52
N VAL A 490 -18.20 -7.14 -14.39
CA VAL A 490 -19.63 -6.81 -14.40
C VAL A 490 -20.25 -7.25 -15.72
N GLY A 491 -21.34 -8.02 -15.63
CA GLY A 491 -21.97 -8.70 -16.75
C GLY A 491 -21.37 -10.08 -17.03
N ASP A 492 -22.15 -10.88 -17.77
CA ASP A 492 -21.89 -12.27 -18.13
C ASP A 492 -22.22 -12.57 -19.62
N GLY A 493 -22.61 -11.54 -20.38
CA GLY A 493 -22.93 -11.61 -21.79
C GLY A 493 -24.36 -12.07 -22.13
N GLY A 494 -25.30 -12.12 -21.16
CA GLY A 494 -26.69 -12.49 -21.48
C GLY A 494 -27.74 -12.12 -20.43
N GLY A 495 -29.01 -12.12 -20.85
CA GLY A 495 -30.14 -11.96 -19.93
C GLY A 495 -30.38 -10.53 -19.46
N SER A 496 -30.58 -10.36 -18.15
CA SER A 496 -30.87 -9.06 -17.51
C SER A 496 -29.59 -8.23 -17.33
N PRO A 497 -29.68 -6.89 -17.23
CA PRO A 497 -28.51 -6.05 -17.03
C PRO A 497 -27.83 -6.31 -15.67
N ALA A 498 -26.51 -6.31 -15.64
CA ALA A 498 -25.71 -6.32 -14.41
C ALA A 498 -25.30 -4.87 -14.07
N LEU A 499 -25.66 -4.39 -12.90
CA LEU A 499 -25.54 -2.98 -12.54
C LEU A 499 -24.23 -2.68 -11.81
N LEU A 500 -23.55 -1.60 -12.20
CA LEU A 500 -22.47 -0.94 -11.47
C LEU A 500 -22.87 0.51 -11.20
N SER A 501 -22.98 0.93 -9.93
CA SER A 501 -23.38 2.30 -9.58
C SER A 501 -22.81 2.79 -8.25
N PRO A 502 -21.81 3.70 -8.24
CA PRO A 502 -21.19 4.22 -7.02
C PRO A 502 -22.07 5.02 -6.03
N GLY A 503 -23.41 5.01 -6.20
CA GLY A 503 -24.34 5.99 -5.65
C GLY A 503 -24.46 6.09 -4.12
N PHE A 504 -25.42 6.91 -3.67
CA PHE A 504 -25.38 7.74 -2.44
C PHE A 504 -24.66 9.08 -2.63
N SER A 505 -25.04 9.80 -3.69
CA SER A 505 -24.97 11.27 -3.80
C SER A 505 -23.69 11.96 -3.31
N PRO A 506 -22.75 12.20 -4.23
CA PRO A 506 -22.20 11.25 -5.18
C PRO A 506 -21.03 10.48 -4.57
N GLY A 507 -20.83 9.22 -4.97
CA GLY A 507 -19.89 8.30 -4.33
C GLY A 507 -18.74 7.83 -5.21
N THR A 508 -17.75 7.17 -4.59
CA THR A 508 -16.55 6.67 -5.28
C THR A 508 -16.37 5.18 -5.02
N ILE A 509 -16.29 4.38 -6.08
CA ILE A 509 -15.79 3.00 -6.02
C ILE A 509 -14.33 2.98 -6.47
N GLU A 510 -13.43 2.66 -5.54
CA GLU A 510 -12.01 2.43 -5.82
C GLU A 510 -11.77 0.94 -6.12
N ILE A 511 -11.14 0.63 -7.24
CA ILE A 511 -10.81 -0.73 -7.70
C ILE A 511 -9.29 -0.84 -7.84
N GLU A 512 -8.65 -1.49 -6.87
CA GLU A 512 -7.25 -1.90 -6.94
C GLU A 512 -7.09 -3.20 -7.71
N GLY A 513 -7.30 -3.12 -9.02
CA GLY A 513 -7.27 -4.22 -9.96
C GLY A 513 -7.71 -3.79 -11.35
N ASP A 514 -7.95 -4.76 -12.23
CA ASP A 514 -8.58 -4.55 -13.54
C ASP A 514 -10.11 -4.50 -13.40
N LEU A 515 -10.78 -3.65 -14.20
CA LEU A 515 -12.22 -3.60 -14.38
C LEU A 515 -12.60 -4.15 -15.76
N GLN A 516 -13.55 -5.08 -15.82
CA GLN A 516 -14.13 -5.57 -17.07
C GLN A 516 -15.66 -5.43 -17.04
N LEU A 517 -16.17 -4.57 -17.90
CA LEU A 517 -17.59 -4.53 -18.26
C LEU A 517 -17.83 -5.47 -19.46
N GLN A 518 -19.00 -6.09 -19.49
CA GLN A 518 -19.46 -6.95 -20.61
C GLN A 518 -20.72 -6.36 -21.26
N SER A 519 -21.11 -6.86 -22.43
CA SER A 519 -22.23 -6.34 -23.23
C SER A 519 -23.61 -6.21 -22.55
N ASN A 520 -23.84 -6.87 -21.40
CA ASN A 520 -25.04 -6.67 -20.57
C ASN A 520 -24.75 -5.93 -19.24
N ALA A 521 -23.60 -5.30 -19.09
CA ALA A 521 -23.35 -4.38 -17.98
C ALA A 521 -24.12 -3.06 -18.22
N GLU A 522 -24.67 -2.51 -17.16
CA GLU A 522 -25.20 -1.16 -17.10
C GLU A 522 -24.41 -0.39 -16.03
N THR A 523 -23.67 0.63 -16.42
CA THR A 523 -22.97 1.53 -15.50
C THR A 523 -23.80 2.77 -15.29
N VAL A 524 -24.15 3.09 -14.04
CA VAL A 524 -24.99 4.23 -13.68
C VAL A 524 -24.18 5.22 -12.86
N ILE A 525 -24.09 6.45 -13.38
CA ILE A 525 -23.37 7.57 -12.75
C ILE A 525 -24.39 8.65 -12.39
N GLU A 526 -24.40 9.06 -11.13
CA GLU A 526 -25.15 10.23 -10.64
C GLU A 526 -24.30 11.51 -10.74
N ILE A 527 -24.94 12.63 -11.11
CA ILE A 527 -24.34 13.98 -11.13
C ILE A 527 -25.21 14.97 -10.35
N SER A 528 -24.60 15.87 -9.58
CA SER A 528 -25.28 16.82 -8.68
C SER A 528 -24.55 18.18 -8.64
N GLY A 529 -25.27 19.21 -8.20
CA GLY A 529 -24.71 20.56 -8.00
C GLY A 529 -24.02 20.76 -6.64
N ASN A 530 -23.72 19.69 -5.90
CA ASN A 530 -23.18 19.79 -4.55
C ASN A 530 -21.66 20.01 -4.58
N ALA A 531 -21.19 21.07 -3.91
CA ALA A 531 -19.81 21.56 -4.02
C ALA A 531 -18.73 20.68 -3.36
N GLY A 532 -19.09 19.55 -2.74
CA GLY A 532 -18.16 18.64 -2.05
C GLY A 532 -17.72 17.45 -2.92
N ASN A 533 -18.68 16.76 -3.53
CA ASN A 533 -18.47 15.78 -4.58
C ASN A 533 -19.58 15.99 -5.63
N PRO A 534 -19.29 16.40 -6.88
CA PRO A 534 -20.35 16.73 -7.83
C PRO A 534 -20.80 15.55 -8.71
N HIS A 535 -20.11 14.42 -8.72
CA HIS A 535 -20.44 13.27 -9.56
C HIS A 535 -19.88 11.95 -9.01
N ASP A 536 -20.50 10.84 -9.39
CA ASP A 536 -19.99 9.50 -9.10
C ASP A 536 -18.67 9.24 -9.84
N LEU A 537 -17.74 8.54 -9.19
CA LEU A 537 -16.44 8.18 -9.72
C LEU A 537 -16.16 6.68 -9.60
N ILE A 538 -15.74 6.06 -10.70
CA ILE A 538 -15.15 4.72 -10.72
C ILE A 538 -13.63 4.88 -10.90
N ALA A 539 -12.86 4.66 -9.85
CA ALA A 539 -11.40 4.82 -9.85
C ALA A 539 -10.69 3.47 -9.96
N VAL A 540 -10.04 3.18 -11.08
CA VAL A 540 -9.41 1.87 -11.35
C VAL A 540 -7.89 2.02 -11.40
N THR A 541 -7.13 1.23 -10.64
CA THR A 541 -5.65 1.29 -10.70
C THR A 541 -5.05 0.42 -11.82
N GLY A 542 -5.81 -0.58 -12.30
CA GLY A 542 -5.46 -1.41 -13.44
C GLY A 542 -6.08 -0.93 -14.76
N ASN A 543 -6.31 -1.88 -15.66
CA ASN A 543 -6.93 -1.65 -16.96
C ASN A 543 -8.46 -1.66 -16.82
N ALA A 544 -9.14 -0.82 -17.59
CA ALA A 544 -10.60 -0.88 -17.74
C ALA A 544 -10.96 -1.28 -19.19
N LEU A 545 -11.69 -2.39 -19.31
CA LEU A 545 -12.33 -2.84 -20.55
C LEU A 545 -13.81 -2.45 -20.50
N LEU A 546 -14.22 -1.54 -21.37
CA LEU A 546 -15.60 -1.03 -21.43
C LEU A 546 -16.38 -1.75 -22.55
N ASP A 547 -17.65 -2.02 -22.24
CA ASP A 547 -18.70 -2.63 -23.08
C ASP A 547 -20.05 -2.30 -22.39
N GLY A 548 -21.18 -2.68 -22.98
CA GLY A 548 -22.51 -2.47 -22.39
C GLY A 548 -22.96 -1.01 -22.41
N THR A 549 -23.87 -0.64 -21.51
CA THR A 549 -24.55 0.66 -21.48
C THR A 549 -23.99 1.57 -20.37
N LEU A 550 -23.65 2.81 -20.71
CA LEU A 550 -23.48 3.90 -19.74
C LEU A 550 -24.80 4.67 -19.60
N ARG A 551 -25.31 4.84 -18.39
CA ARG A 551 -26.48 5.67 -18.07
C ARG A 551 -26.06 6.78 -17.10
N ILE A 552 -26.45 8.01 -17.41
CA ILE A 552 -26.11 9.20 -16.61
C ILE A 552 -27.40 9.74 -16.00
N ASN A 553 -27.40 9.99 -14.69
CA ASN A 553 -28.55 10.49 -13.94
C ASN A 553 -28.21 11.84 -13.30
N ALA A 554 -28.89 12.92 -13.69
CA ALA A 554 -28.84 14.17 -12.94
C ALA A 554 -29.81 14.12 -11.75
N ILE A 555 -29.27 14.24 -10.53
CA ILE A 555 -30.02 14.22 -9.27
C ILE A 555 -30.23 15.64 -8.73
N ASP A 556 -31.08 15.79 -7.70
CA ASP A 556 -31.42 17.06 -7.05
C ASP A 556 -31.93 18.20 -7.97
N GLY A 557 -32.40 17.86 -9.17
CA GLY A 557 -32.80 18.83 -10.19
C GLY A 557 -31.62 19.61 -10.79
N TYR A 558 -30.40 19.07 -10.68
CA TYR A 558 -29.20 19.69 -11.19
C TYR A 558 -29.22 19.80 -12.72
N ALA A 559 -29.00 21.00 -13.24
CA ALA A 559 -28.81 21.27 -14.66
C ALA A 559 -27.38 21.77 -14.88
N PRO A 560 -26.48 20.96 -15.48
CA PRO A 560 -25.09 21.35 -15.68
C PRO A 560 -24.98 22.49 -16.70
N ALA A 561 -23.97 23.33 -16.51
CA ALA A 561 -23.73 24.50 -17.35
C ALA A 561 -23.04 24.14 -18.68
N ALA A 562 -23.16 25.02 -19.67
CA ALA A 562 -22.50 24.83 -20.96
C ALA A 562 -20.97 24.78 -20.82
N GLY A 563 -20.37 23.68 -21.28
CA GLY A 563 -18.94 23.40 -21.16
C GLY A 563 -18.52 22.78 -19.81
N GLU A 564 -19.45 22.48 -18.91
CA GLU A 564 -19.16 21.74 -17.68
C GLU A 564 -18.76 20.29 -17.97
N THR A 565 -17.88 19.74 -17.14
CA THR A 565 -17.21 18.45 -17.39
C THR A 565 -17.07 17.59 -16.12
N PHE A 566 -17.41 16.31 -16.21
CA PHE A 566 -17.41 15.35 -15.08
C PHE A 566 -16.49 14.15 -15.36
N THR A 567 -15.64 13.79 -14.39
CA THR A 567 -14.70 12.66 -14.49
C THR A 567 -15.32 11.41 -13.88
N VAL A 568 -16.01 10.61 -14.70
CA VAL A 568 -16.83 9.50 -14.17
C VAL A 568 -16.07 8.18 -14.04
N LEU A 569 -14.96 8.03 -14.76
CA LEU A 569 -14.12 6.85 -14.70
C LEU A 569 -12.65 7.22 -14.94
N THR A 570 -11.76 6.70 -14.10
CA THR A 570 -10.30 6.77 -14.27
C THR A 570 -9.71 5.36 -14.34
N SER A 571 -8.70 5.16 -15.19
CA SER A 571 -7.97 3.88 -15.26
C SER A 571 -6.52 4.04 -15.74
N ALA A 572 -5.66 3.06 -15.46
CA ALA A 572 -4.29 3.05 -15.99
C ALA A 572 -4.25 2.84 -17.51
N ASN A 573 -5.18 2.05 -18.06
CA ASN A 573 -5.45 2.00 -19.51
C ASN A 573 -6.93 1.72 -19.76
N LEU A 574 -7.58 2.61 -20.52
CA LEU A 574 -8.84 2.32 -21.23
C LEU A 574 -8.50 1.55 -22.50
N ASN A 575 -9.06 0.34 -22.63
CA ASN A 575 -8.99 -0.37 -23.91
C ASN A 575 -9.88 0.34 -24.94
N SER A 576 -9.56 0.25 -26.23
CA SER A 576 -10.15 1.12 -27.27
C SER A 576 -11.61 0.76 -27.67
N THR A 577 -12.32 -0.01 -26.85
CA THR A 577 -13.77 -0.18 -26.95
C THR A 577 -14.42 0.87 -26.05
N LEU A 578 -15.16 1.79 -26.66
CA LEU A 578 -16.05 2.70 -25.96
C LEU A 578 -17.22 1.89 -25.36
N PHE A 579 -18.01 2.49 -24.48
CA PHE A 579 -19.32 1.93 -24.12
C PHE A 579 -20.12 1.62 -25.40
N ALA A 580 -20.78 0.46 -25.45
CA ALA A 580 -21.50 0.00 -26.63
C ALA A 580 -22.81 0.78 -26.85
N ASP A 581 -23.40 1.30 -25.78
CA ASP A 581 -24.55 2.21 -25.78
C ASP A 581 -24.36 3.30 -24.71
N VAL A 582 -24.91 4.49 -24.95
CA VAL A 582 -24.84 5.62 -24.02
C VAL A 582 -26.22 6.26 -23.89
N GLN A 583 -26.84 6.07 -22.73
CA GLN A 583 -28.12 6.64 -22.36
C GLN A 583 -27.88 7.93 -21.56
N ALA A 584 -27.67 9.01 -22.33
CA ALA A 584 -27.58 10.36 -21.79
C ALA A 584 -28.90 10.80 -21.13
N ALA A 585 -28.84 11.36 -19.92
CA ALA A 585 -29.97 12.14 -19.42
C ALA A 585 -30.11 13.43 -20.25
N ARG A 586 -31.32 13.67 -20.77
CA ARG A 586 -31.75 15.02 -21.15
C ARG A 586 -32.03 15.80 -19.87
N VAL A 587 -31.33 16.91 -19.67
CA VAL A 587 -31.60 17.83 -18.57
C VAL A 587 -31.96 19.19 -19.15
N GLY A 588 -33.27 19.41 -19.35
CA GLY A 588 -33.74 20.51 -20.20
C GLY A 588 -33.24 20.31 -21.64
N ASP A 589 -32.57 21.33 -22.16
CA ASP A 589 -32.02 21.37 -23.52
C ASP A 589 -30.56 20.86 -23.59
N VAL A 590 -30.02 20.32 -22.49
CA VAL A 590 -28.64 19.80 -22.41
C VAL A 590 -28.61 18.30 -22.73
N ILE A 591 -27.84 17.94 -23.76
CA ILE A 591 -27.41 16.56 -24.04
C ILE A 591 -26.01 16.35 -23.46
N LEU A 592 -25.87 15.30 -22.66
CA LEU A 592 -24.64 14.92 -21.99
C LEU A 592 -23.93 13.80 -22.75
N TRP A 593 -22.75 14.08 -23.33
CA TRP A 593 -22.04 13.11 -24.16
C TRP A 593 -20.62 12.79 -23.63
N PRO A 594 -20.18 11.51 -23.66
CA PRO A 594 -18.83 11.13 -23.29
C PRO A 594 -17.79 11.57 -24.32
N SER A 595 -16.84 12.40 -23.87
CA SER A 595 -15.59 12.73 -24.55
C SER A 595 -14.42 11.97 -23.90
N TYR A 596 -13.56 11.39 -24.74
CA TYR A 596 -12.45 10.53 -24.31
C TYR A 596 -11.14 11.31 -24.39
N GLN A 597 -10.90 12.19 -23.41
CA GLN A 597 -9.83 13.19 -23.49
C GLN A 597 -8.41 12.60 -23.30
N SER A 598 -8.31 11.37 -22.82
CA SER A 598 -7.07 10.58 -22.83
C SER A 598 -7.39 9.08 -22.77
N ALA A 599 -6.37 8.22 -22.87
CA ALA A 599 -6.49 6.78 -22.68
C ALA A 599 -6.82 6.35 -21.22
N SER A 600 -7.22 7.30 -20.36
CA SER A 600 -7.43 7.08 -18.92
C SER A 600 -8.66 7.82 -18.36
N LEU A 601 -9.37 8.62 -19.17
CA LEU A 601 -10.36 9.60 -18.67
C LEU A 601 -11.62 9.66 -19.53
N LEU A 602 -12.78 9.47 -18.90
CA LEU A 602 -14.09 9.70 -19.52
C LEU A 602 -14.73 10.98 -18.98
N VAL A 603 -15.00 11.93 -19.87
CA VAL A 603 -15.50 13.27 -19.53
C VAL A 603 -16.83 13.56 -20.20
N ILE A 604 -17.89 13.76 -19.43
CA ILE A 604 -19.21 14.12 -19.97
C ILE A 604 -19.31 15.63 -20.15
N GLY A 605 -19.71 16.11 -21.33
CA GLY A 605 -19.92 17.56 -21.59
C GLY A 605 -21.03 17.88 -22.60
N GLN A 606 -21.38 19.16 -22.71
CA GLN A 606 -22.41 19.66 -23.64
C GLN A 606 -21.80 19.99 -25.01
N LEU A 607 -22.33 19.37 -26.06
CA LEU A 607 -21.99 19.64 -27.46
C LEU A 607 -22.98 20.65 -28.03
N VAL A 608 -22.50 21.81 -28.52
CA VAL A 608 -23.31 22.79 -29.28
C VAL A 608 -22.44 23.37 -30.39
N GLY A 609 -22.77 23.06 -31.64
CA GLY A 609 -22.00 23.40 -32.84
C GLY A 609 -21.06 22.29 -33.34
N ASP A 610 -20.94 21.19 -32.61
CA ASP A 610 -20.23 19.98 -33.08
C ASP A 610 -21.27 19.11 -33.80
N MET A 611 -21.15 19.05 -35.12
CA MET A 611 -22.12 18.46 -36.04
C MET A 611 -21.66 17.08 -36.53
N ASP A 612 -20.36 16.80 -36.55
CA ASP A 612 -19.82 15.47 -36.92
C ASP A 612 -19.56 14.54 -35.71
N LEU A 613 -19.78 15.05 -34.49
CA LEU A 613 -19.64 14.37 -33.19
C LEU A 613 -18.19 13.94 -32.89
N SER A 614 -17.20 14.67 -33.41
CA SER A 614 -15.76 14.42 -33.18
C SER A 614 -15.25 14.89 -31.82
N GLY A 615 -16.03 15.73 -31.11
CA GLY A 615 -15.70 16.32 -29.81
C GLY A 615 -15.12 17.74 -29.88
N VAL A 616 -15.02 18.33 -31.08
CA VAL A 616 -14.44 19.66 -31.32
C VAL A 616 -15.11 20.35 -32.52
N VAL A 617 -15.56 21.59 -32.33
CA VAL A 617 -16.15 22.40 -33.42
C VAL A 617 -15.05 22.92 -34.36
N ASP A 618 -14.87 22.32 -35.53
CA ASP A 618 -13.78 22.62 -36.47
C ASP A 618 -14.22 22.82 -37.95
N GLU A 619 -13.29 22.68 -38.91
CA GLU A 619 -13.57 22.88 -40.34
C GLU A 619 -14.50 21.80 -40.94
N ASN A 620 -14.61 20.62 -40.33
CA ASN A 620 -15.41 19.50 -40.84
C ASN A 620 -16.92 19.76 -40.63
N ASP A 621 -17.28 20.35 -39.48
CA ASP A 621 -18.65 20.72 -39.13
C ASP A 621 -19.28 21.74 -40.08
N ILE A 622 -18.47 22.61 -40.70
CA ILE A 622 -18.91 23.64 -41.66
C ILE A 622 -19.87 23.08 -42.71
N SER A 623 -19.61 21.85 -43.17
CA SER A 623 -20.40 21.22 -44.24
C SER A 623 -21.78 20.75 -43.76
N LEU A 624 -21.88 20.25 -42.52
CA LEU A 624 -23.10 19.75 -41.89
C LEU A 624 -23.94 20.90 -41.32
N PHE A 625 -23.31 21.89 -40.70
CA PHE A 625 -23.97 23.12 -40.25
C PHE A 625 -24.56 23.93 -41.42
N ALA A 626 -23.83 24.06 -42.52
CA ALA A 626 -24.36 24.68 -43.75
C ALA A 626 -25.48 23.85 -44.41
N PHE A 627 -25.61 22.57 -44.08
CA PHE A 627 -26.72 21.73 -44.50
C PHE A 627 -27.94 21.96 -43.59
N ALA A 628 -27.77 21.94 -42.26
CA ALA A 628 -28.84 22.25 -41.30
C ALA A 628 -29.49 23.64 -41.54
N LEU A 629 -28.70 24.67 -41.85
CA LEU A 629 -29.18 26.02 -42.18
C LEU A 629 -30.03 26.13 -43.47
N ARG A 630 -30.02 25.11 -44.34
CA ARG A 630 -30.78 25.11 -45.59
C ARG A 630 -32.16 24.52 -45.43
N ASP A 631 -32.27 23.45 -44.66
CA ASP A 631 -33.45 22.58 -44.59
C ASP A 631 -34.46 23.11 -43.55
N ASN A 632 -34.69 24.43 -43.56
CA ASN A 632 -35.63 25.16 -42.69
C ASN A 632 -37.13 24.85 -42.98
N GLU A 633 -37.42 23.75 -43.66
CA GLU A 633 -38.72 23.09 -43.74
C GLU A 633 -38.51 21.57 -43.60
N GLY A 634 -38.91 21.01 -42.44
CA GLY A 634 -38.42 19.71 -41.97
C GLY A 634 -38.63 18.51 -42.90
N TYR A 635 -37.54 17.81 -43.19
CA TYR A 635 -37.54 16.46 -43.76
C TYR A 635 -37.44 15.42 -42.63
N ASP A 636 -38.59 14.81 -42.32
CA ASP A 636 -38.78 13.90 -41.18
C ASP A 636 -38.37 12.46 -41.55
N ASP A 637 -37.05 12.18 -41.61
CA ASP A 637 -36.50 10.88 -42.06
C ASP A 637 -35.43 10.28 -41.12
N ALA A 638 -35.83 10.05 -39.86
CA ALA A 638 -35.35 9.00 -38.94
C ALA A 638 -33.84 8.87 -38.59
N LEU A 639 -32.94 9.69 -39.12
CA LEU A 639 -31.56 9.84 -38.64
C LEU A 639 -31.41 11.21 -37.95
N PHE A 640 -31.07 11.16 -36.66
CA PHE A 640 -30.52 12.26 -35.87
C PHE A 640 -31.39 13.51 -35.64
N ALA A 641 -32.45 13.34 -34.84
CA ALA A 641 -33.13 14.46 -34.15
C ALA A 641 -32.18 15.29 -33.25
N THR A 642 -30.98 14.78 -32.96
CA THR A 642 -29.89 15.48 -32.27
C THR A 642 -29.29 16.61 -33.10
N GLU A 643 -29.18 16.48 -34.43
CA GLU A 643 -28.46 17.44 -35.29
C GLU A 643 -29.10 18.84 -35.31
N HIS A 644 -30.41 18.94 -35.10
CA HIS A 644 -31.10 20.24 -35.04
C HIS A 644 -30.84 20.99 -33.72
N GLU A 645 -30.58 20.28 -32.62
CA GLU A 645 -30.30 20.89 -31.31
C GLU A 645 -28.82 21.28 -31.14
N VAL A 646 -27.87 20.57 -31.78
CA VAL A 646 -26.46 21.05 -31.86
C VAL A 646 -26.29 22.23 -32.81
N ALA A 647 -27.14 22.38 -33.83
CA ALA A 647 -27.02 23.46 -34.81
C ALA A 647 -27.51 24.84 -34.32
N ASP A 648 -28.38 24.89 -33.31
CA ASP A 648 -28.80 26.14 -32.64
C ASP A 648 -27.68 26.60 -31.68
N VAL A 649 -26.72 27.34 -32.22
CA VAL A 649 -25.52 27.81 -31.49
C VAL A 649 -25.72 29.15 -30.82
N ASP A 650 -26.77 29.90 -31.15
CA ASP A 650 -27.14 31.14 -30.46
C ASP A 650 -28.18 30.94 -29.33
N GLY A 651 -28.86 29.78 -29.31
CA GLY A 651 -29.77 29.33 -28.26
C GLY A 651 -31.17 29.94 -28.34
N ASN A 652 -31.61 30.40 -29.51
CA ASN A 652 -32.91 31.06 -29.68
C ASN A 652 -34.10 30.09 -29.84
N GLY A 653 -33.85 28.79 -30.04
CA GLY A 653 -34.84 27.74 -30.29
C GLY A 653 -35.11 27.45 -31.78
N SER A 654 -34.31 28.00 -32.70
CA SER A 654 -34.44 27.76 -34.14
C SER A 654 -33.12 27.96 -34.89
N VAL A 655 -32.78 26.96 -35.72
CA VAL A 655 -31.58 26.98 -36.59
C VAL A 655 -31.79 27.96 -37.74
N ASP A 656 -31.21 29.15 -37.66
CA ASP A 656 -31.41 30.23 -38.64
C ASP A 656 -30.14 31.04 -38.96
N PHE A 657 -30.24 32.05 -39.83
CA PHE A 657 -29.08 32.82 -40.27
C PHE A 657 -28.40 33.65 -39.14
N GLY A 658 -28.98 33.73 -37.95
CA GLY A 658 -28.37 34.24 -36.72
C GLY A 658 -27.22 33.37 -36.21
N ASP A 659 -27.34 32.05 -36.33
CA ASP A 659 -26.36 31.06 -35.88
C ASP A 659 -25.01 31.15 -36.61
N LEU A 660 -24.98 31.73 -37.82
CA LEU A 660 -23.80 31.80 -38.67
C LEU A 660 -22.58 32.45 -38.00
N ALA A 661 -22.77 33.54 -37.28
CA ALA A 661 -21.67 34.27 -36.66
C ALA A 661 -21.17 33.60 -35.37
N PRO A 662 -22.05 33.13 -34.44
CA PRO A 662 -21.66 32.27 -33.33
C PRO A 662 -20.93 30.99 -33.77
N PHE A 663 -21.43 30.30 -34.80
CA PHE A 663 -20.80 29.08 -35.32
C PHE A 663 -19.42 29.36 -35.92
N ALA A 664 -19.30 30.37 -36.80
CA ALA A 664 -18.01 30.75 -37.39
C ALA A 664 -16.98 31.17 -36.33
N ALA A 665 -17.43 31.78 -35.23
CA ALA A 665 -16.57 32.09 -34.09
C ALA A 665 -16.07 30.83 -33.38
N LYS A 666 -16.95 29.85 -33.11
CA LYS A 666 -16.57 28.54 -32.52
C LYS A 666 -15.57 27.80 -33.40
N VAL A 667 -15.82 27.69 -34.71
CA VAL A 667 -14.88 27.08 -35.66
C VAL A 667 -13.52 27.78 -35.65
N SER A 668 -13.49 29.12 -35.64
CA SER A 668 -12.23 29.89 -35.61
C SER A 668 -11.44 29.76 -34.30
N ALA A 669 -12.04 29.22 -33.23
CA ALA A 669 -11.33 28.97 -31.98
C ALA A 669 -10.49 27.68 -32.03
N ASN A 670 -10.92 26.68 -32.82
CA ASN A 670 -10.29 25.35 -32.90
C ASN A 670 -9.61 25.07 -34.25
N SER A 671 -9.83 25.90 -35.27
CA SER A 671 -9.22 25.78 -36.61
C SER A 671 -8.23 26.92 -36.90
N PRO A 672 -7.31 26.77 -37.87
CA PRO A 672 -6.43 27.84 -38.32
C PRO A 672 -7.16 28.95 -39.11
N LEU A 673 -8.46 28.85 -39.36
CA LEU A 673 -9.25 29.85 -40.07
C LEU A 673 -9.50 31.08 -39.20
N SER A 674 -9.30 32.28 -39.76
CA SER A 674 -9.85 33.49 -39.14
C SER A 674 -11.39 33.46 -39.15
N PRO A 675 -12.08 34.20 -38.26
CA PRO A 675 -13.55 34.26 -38.25
C PRO A 675 -14.15 34.68 -39.60
N ALA A 676 -13.44 35.50 -40.37
CA ALA A 676 -13.84 35.90 -41.71
C ALA A 676 -13.70 34.77 -42.75
N GLU A 677 -12.68 33.91 -42.62
CA GLU A 677 -12.47 32.76 -43.50
C GLU A 677 -13.43 31.61 -43.18
N ALA A 678 -13.69 31.33 -41.90
CA ALA A 678 -14.72 30.38 -41.47
C ALA A 678 -16.11 30.79 -41.98
N LEU A 679 -16.50 32.07 -41.79
CA LEU A 679 -17.76 32.60 -42.30
C LEU A 679 -17.83 32.52 -43.84
N LEU A 680 -16.74 32.80 -44.54
CA LEU A 680 -16.68 32.68 -46.01
C LEU A 680 -16.78 31.22 -46.48
N ALA A 681 -16.22 30.27 -45.74
CA ALA A 681 -16.32 28.84 -46.02
C ALA A 681 -17.75 28.32 -45.84
N ILE A 682 -18.42 28.71 -44.75
CA ILE A 682 -19.84 28.38 -44.51
C ILE A 682 -20.72 29.01 -45.60
N GLN A 683 -20.50 30.29 -45.95
CA GLN A 683 -21.22 30.97 -47.03
C GLN A 683 -20.95 30.35 -48.42
N ALA A 684 -19.74 29.86 -48.68
CA ALA A 684 -19.43 29.14 -49.91
C ALA A 684 -20.11 27.76 -49.95
N SER A 685 -20.15 27.05 -48.81
CA SER A 685 -20.89 25.80 -48.66
C SER A 685 -22.39 26.00 -48.88
N LEU A 686 -22.98 27.06 -48.28
CA LEU A 686 -24.36 27.52 -48.48
C LEU A 686 -24.68 27.95 -49.93
N ALA A 687 -23.68 28.37 -50.71
CA ALA A 687 -23.84 28.75 -52.12
C ALA A 687 -23.70 27.58 -53.12
N ALA A 688 -23.27 26.39 -52.68
CA ALA A 688 -23.14 25.22 -53.54
C ALA A 688 -24.52 24.68 -53.98
N PRO A 689 -24.80 24.38 -55.25
CA PRO A 689 -26.06 23.78 -55.66
C PRO A 689 -26.26 22.40 -54.99
N GLU A 690 -27.50 22.05 -54.64
CA GLU A 690 -27.83 20.81 -53.94
C GLU A 690 -27.16 19.56 -54.54
N PRO A 691 -26.53 18.70 -53.72
CA PRO A 691 -26.06 17.39 -54.15
C PRO A 691 -27.23 16.42 -54.24
N GLY A 692 -28.07 16.57 -55.28
CA GLY A 692 -29.28 15.76 -55.47
C GLY A 692 -29.03 14.24 -55.38
N ALA A 693 -29.42 13.65 -54.24
CA ALA A 693 -29.66 12.22 -53.96
C ALA A 693 -28.67 11.17 -54.49
N GLY A 694 -27.41 11.53 -54.81
CA GLY A 694 -26.47 10.60 -55.44
C GLY A 694 -24.98 10.97 -55.36
N GLY A 695 -24.61 11.97 -54.55
CA GLY A 695 -23.23 12.47 -54.43
C GLY A 695 -22.38 11.87 -53.29
N LEU A 696 -23.01 11.22 -52.31
CA LEU A 696 -22.42 10.91 -51.01
C LEU A 696 -21.73 9.52 -50.97
N LEU A 697 -20.72 9.33 -51.82
CA LEU A 697 -20.01 8.03 -51.95
C LEU A 697 -18.51 8.13 -52.34
N LEU A 698 -17.88 9.30 -52.21
CA LEU A 698 -16.51 9.55 -52.72
C LEU A 698 -15.54 10.29 -51.79
N LEU A 699 -15.62 10.06 -50.47
CA LEU A 699 -14.55 10.46 -49.53
C LEU A 699 -14.06 9.34 -48.59
N GLY A 700 -14.47 8.09 -48.83
CA GLY A 700 -14.14 6.93 -47.99
C GLY A 700 -13.14 5.90 -48.58
N VAL A 701 -12.27 6.26 -49.53
CA VAL A 701 -11.26 5.32 -50.07
C VAL A 701 -9.92 5.99 -50.42
N ALA A 702 -9.02 6.12 -49.44
CA ALA A 702 -7.63 6.53 -49.68
C ALA A 702 -6.56 5.88 -48.76
N ILE A 703 -6.80 4.68 -48.21
CA ILE A 703 -5.79 3.74 -47.70
C ILE A 703 -6.33 2.30 -47.86
N VAL A 704 -5.48 1.27 -47.82
CA VAL A 704 -5.76 -0.16 -48.12
C VAL A 704 -5.94 -0.49 -49.61
N CYS A 705 -4.98 -0.07 -50.44
CA CYS A 705 -4.78 -0.66 -51.77
C CYS A 705 -3.70 -1.77 -51.76
N MET A 706 -3.92 -2.87 -51.02
CA MET A 706 -3.14 -4.12 -51.21
C MET A 706 -3.71 -5.39 -50.54
N ARG A 707 -4.65 -6.10 -51.21
CA ARG A 707 -4.45 -7.51 -51.64
C ARG A 707 -5.65 -8.09 -52.40
N ARG A 708 -5.39 -9.15 -53.17
CA ARG A 708 -6.25 -9.66 -54.24
C ARG A 708 -7.14 -10.84 -53.78
N ARG A 709 -8.37 -10.85 -54.32
CA ARG A 709 -9.16 -12.01 -54.78
C ARG A 709 -9.35 -13.22 -53.83
N ARG A 710 -10.60 -13.46 -53.43
CA ARG A 710 -11.07 -14.79 -53.01
C ARG A 710 -11.21 -15.73 -54.22
N ALA A 711 -10.79 -16.98 -54.04
CA ALA A 711 -11.43 -18.18 -54.59
C ALA A 711 -11.14 -19.35 -53.62
N PRO A 712 -12.08 -20.29 -53.36
CA PRO A 712 -11.99 -21.21 -52.22
C PRO A 712 -11.41 -22.58 -52.59
N GLN A 713 -10.77 -23.27 -51.63
CA GLN A 713 -10.93 -24.72 -51.44
C GLN A 713 -10.35 -25.25 -50.10
N ALA A 714 -10.86 -26.42 -49.72
CA ALA A 714 -10.77 -27.09 -48.43
C ALA A 714 -9.38 -27.45 -47.88
N GLY A 715 -9.32 -27.65 -46.55
CA GLY A 715 -8.30 -28.46 -45.88
C GLY A 715 -7.77 -27.85 -44.58
N SER A 716 -8.24 -28.31 -43.42
CA SER A 716 -7.68 -27.89 -42.13
C SER A 716 -6.26 -28.42 -41.94
N ARG A 717 -5.27 -27.52 -41.99
CA ARG A 717 -3.93 -27.75 -41.45
C ARG A 717 -3.57 -26.58 -40.55
N ARG A 718 -3.12 -26.89 -39.32
CA ARG A 718 -2.71 -25.90 -38.33
C ARG A 718 -1.58 -25.05 -38.91
N SER A 719 -1.73 -23.74 -38.90
CA SER A 719 -0.70 -22.78 -39.30
C SER A 719 0.37 -22.67 -38.23
N GLY A 720 1.64 -22.89 -38.60
CA GLY A 720 2.77 -22.47 -37.77
C GLY A 720 3.05 -20.98 -37.98
N PHE A 721 3.43 -20.29 -36.91
CA PHE A 721 3.76 -18.86 -36.93
C PHE A 721 4.91 -18.56 -37.90
N THR A 722 4.80 -17.51 -38.70
CA THR A 722 5.89 -17.08 -39.58
C THR A 722 6.90 -16.21 -38.82
N LEU A 723 8.17 -16.27 -39.24
CA LEU A 723 9.24 -15.47 -38.65
C LEU A 723 8.98 -13.95 -38.75
N VAL A 724 8.19 -13.52 -39.74
CA VAL A 724 7.78 -12.11 -39.91
C VAL A 724 6.72 -11.73 -38.88
N GLU A 725 5.72 -12.58 -38.63
CA GLU A 725 4.72 -12.33 -37.58
C GLU A 725 5.37 -12.25 -36.21
N LEU A 726 6.32 -13.14 -35.89
CA LEU A 726 7.07 -13.07 -34.64
C LEU A 726 7.88 -11.76 -34.52
N LEU A 727 8.56 -11.33 -35.59
CA LEU A 727 9.35 -10.10 -35.61
C LEU A 727 8.47 -8.85 -35.40
N VAL A 728 7.30 -8.80 -36.05
CA VAL A 728 6.32 -7.71 -35.88
C VAL A 728 5.77 -7.71 -34.46
N VAL A 729 5.42 -8.88 -33.90
CA VAL A 729 4.91 -8.98 -32.52
C VAL A 729 5.95 -8.49 -31.51
N ILE A 730 7.22 -8.89 -31.58
CA ILE A 730 8.23 -8.39 -30.63
C ILE A 730 8.53 -6.90 -30.81
N THR A 731 8.39 -6.37 -32.04
CA THR A 731 8.57 -4.93 -32.31
C THR A 731 7.42 -4.14 -31.71
N ILE A 732 6.17 -4.60 -31.87
CA ILE A 732 4.99 -4.00 -31.25
C ILE A 732 5.11 -4.05 -29.72
N ILE A 733 5.45 -5.21 -29.13
CA ILE A 733 5.66 -5.35 -27.68
C ILE A 733 6.75 -4.40 -27.18
N SER A 734 7.84 -4.23 -27.93
CA SER A 734 8.94 -3.33 -27.55
C SER A 734 8.55 -1.85 -27.61
N VAL A 735 7.73 -1.45 -28.57
CA VAL A 735 7.19 -0.07 -28.68
C VAL A 735 6.16 0.18 -27.58
N LEU A 736 5.23 -0.75 -27.34
CA LEU A 736 4.26 -0.66 -26.25
C LEU A 736 4.95 -0.58 -24.88
N ALA A 737 5.93 -1.47 -24.61
CA ALA A 737 6.70 -1.43 -23.36
C ALA A 737 7.49 -0.11 -23.20
N GLY A 738 8.03 0.44 -24.28
CA GLY A 738 8.73 1.73 -24.28
C GLY A 738 7.82 2.94 -23.97
N LEU A 739 6.53 2.86 -24.32
CA LEU A 739 5.53 3.89 -24.03
C LEU A 739 4.86 3.71 -22.66
N LEU A 740 4.76 2.47 -22.16
CA LEU A 740 4.18 2.17 -20.85
C LEU A 740 5.10 2.55 -19.68
N LEU A 741 6.43 2.47 -19.83
CA LEU A 741 7.35 2.71 -18.72
C LEU A 741 7.25 4.14 -18.12
N PRO A 742 7.18 5.24 -18.92
CA PRO A 742 6.95 6.57 -18.38
C PRO A 742 5.55 6.74 -17.73
N ALA A 743 4.52 6.14 -18.32
CA ALA A 743 3.14 6.24 -17.83
C ALA A 743 2.98 5.59 -16.43
N VAL A 744 3.56 4.40 -16.23
CA VAL A 744 3.57 3.72 -14.93
C VAL A 744 4.33 4.53 -13.87
N GLN A 745 5.38 5.26 -14.25
CA GLN A 745 6.12 6.14 -13.34
C GLN A 745 5.30 7.39 -12.95
N ALA A 746 4.58 7.99 -13.90
CA ALA A 746 3.69 9.12 -13.64
C ALA A 746 2.51 8.73 -12.75
N ALA A 747 1.86 7.57 -12.99
CA ALA A 747 0.77 7.06 -12.17
C ALA A 747 1.20 6.82 -10.71
N ARG A 748 2.40 6.24 -10.50
CA ARG A 748 2.99 6.07 -9.16
C ARG A 748 3.21 7.39 -8.44
N GLU A 749 3.65 8.43 -9.15
CA GLU A 749 3.84 9.75 -8.54
C GLU A 749 2.51 10.43 -8.18
N SER A 750 1.46 10.25 -8.99
CA SER A 750 0.11 10.73 -8.65
C SER A 750 -0.46 10.07 -7.39
N ALA A 751 -0.24 8.75 -7.23
CA ALA A 751 -0.63 8.03 -6.01
C ALA A 751 0.13 8.55 -4.77
N ARG A 752 1.45 8.78 -4.89
CA ARG A 752 2.26 9.32 -3.78
C ARG A 752 1.90 10.76 -3.42
N ARG A 753 1.61 11.63 -4.40
CA ARG A 753 1.03 12.97 -4.20
C ARG A 753 -0.25 12.93 -3.39
N SER A 754 -1.16 12.02 -3.75
CA SER A 754 -2.44 11.86 -3.06
C SER A 754 -2.24 11.46 -1.59
N GLY A 755 -1.25 10.60 -1.30
CA GLY A 755 -0.79 10.32 0.06
C GLY A 755 -0.26 11.55 0.81
N CYS A 756 0.61 12.35 0.18
CA CYS A 756 1.14 13.57 0.82
C CYS A 756 0.05 14.62 1.12
N LEU A 757 -0.95 14.76 0.23
CA LEU A 757 -2.13 15.58 0.46
C LEU A 757 -3.03 15.06 1.59
N ALA A 758 -3.23 13.74 1.69
CA ALA A 758 -3.97 13.13 2.79
C ALA A 758 -3.26 13.38 4.14
N ASN A 759 -1.94 13.28 4.18
CA ASN A 759 -1.13 13.59 5.35
C ASN A 759 -1.29 15.06 5.78
N CYS A 760 -1.25 16.01 4.84
CA CYS A 760 -1.58 17.43 5.13
C CYS A 760 -2.96 17.59 5.77
N ARG A 761 -4.00 16.93 5.26
CA ARG A 761 -5.37 17.03 5.81
C ARG A 761 -5.46 16.46 7.23
N GLN A 762 -4.81 15.32 7.50
CA GLN A 762 -4.80 14.72 8.83
C GLN A 762 -4.01 15.57 9.85
N LEU A 763 -2.84 16.10 9.46
CA LEU A 763 -2.06 17.01 10.33
C LEU A 763 -2.78 18.34 10.59
N ALA A 764 -3.51 18.87 9.61
CA ALA A 764 -4.36 20.04 9.79
C ALA A 764 -5.55 19.75 10.73
N THR A 765 -6.18 18.57 10.59
CA THR A 765 -7.23 18.10 11.49
C THR A 765 -6.74 17.97 12.94
N ALA A 766 -5.52 17.45 13.14
CA ALA A 766 -4.90 17.34 14.46
C ALA A 766 -4.52 18.69 15.07
N LEU A 767 -4.10 19.67 14.24
CA LEU A 767 -3.92 21.07 14.67
C LEU A 767 -5.24 21.70 15.12
N HIS A 768 -6.35 21.44 14.43
CA HIS A 768 -7.70 21.86 14.87
C HIS A 768 -8.17 21.13 16.13
N GLY A 769 -7.81 19.85 16.32
CA GLY A 769 -8.01 19.13 17.58
C GLY A 769 -7.30 19.81 18.76
N TYR A 770 -6.04 20.20 18.55
CA TYR A 770 -5.28 20.97 19.53
C TYR A 770 -5.90 22.35 19.80
N GLU A 771 -6.28 23.07 18.74
CA GLU A 771 -6.93 24.39 18.82
C GLU A 771 -8.22 24.31 19.64
N GLY A 772 -9.11 23.38 19.32
CA GLY A 772 -10.39 23.21 20.02
C GLY A 772 -10.25 22.82 21.50
N GLN A 773 -9.13 22.20 21.90
CA GLN A 773 -8.83 21.91 23.31
C GLN A 773 -8.15 23.08 24.04
N ASN A 774 -7.29 23.85 23.36
CA ASN A 774 -6.41 24.86 23.98
C ASN A 774 -6.86 26.32 23.74
N GLY A 775 -7.83 26.54 22.86
CA GLY A 775 -8.34 27.86 22.44
C GLY A 775 -7.41 28.63 21.49
N ALA A 776 -6.36 27.98 20.99
CA ALA A 776 -5.41 28.53 20.02
C ALA A 776 -4.56 27.41 19.39
N PHE A 777 -4.07 27.64 18.17
CA PHE A 777 -3.06 26.78 17.56
C PHE A 777 -1.78 26.77 18.40
N PRO A 778 -1.03 25.66 18.42
CA PRO A 778 0.23 25.61 19.15
C PRO A 778 1.20 26.67 18.61
N ALA A 779 2.04 27.22 19.49
CA ALA A 779 3.19 28.00 19.03
C ALA A 779 4.03 27.11 18.10
N GLY A 780 4.21 27.52 16.85
CA GLY A 780 4.94 26.74 15.85
C GLY A 780 6.34 26.37 16.32
N ALA A 781 7.01 27.27 17.04
CA ALA A 781 8.21 26.96 17.81
C ALA A 781 8.18 27.68 19.18
N PRO A 782 7.81 27.00 20.29
CA PRO A 782 7.76 27.59 21.64
C PRO A 782 9.08 28.23 22.09
N ALA A 783 9.01 29.33 22.83
CA ALA A 783 10.19 30.13 23.17
C ALA A 783 10.82 29.74 24.52
N HIS A 784 11.64 28.67 24.53
CA HIS A 784 12.45 28.35 25.72
C HIS A 784 13.72 29.20 25.78
N ARG A 785 13.66 30.37 26.42
CA ARG A 785 14.74 31.39 26.43
C ARG A 785 15.99 31.02 27.24
N GLN A 786 16.36 29.75 27.30
CA GLN A 786 17.58 29.25 27.95
C GLN A 786 18.65 28.92 26.89
N PRO A 787 19.90 29.41 27.03
CA PRO A 787 20.98 29.11 26.08
C PRO A 787 21.23 27.61 25.93
N ASN A 788 21.27 27.13 24.68
CA ASN A 788 21.45 25.73 24.28
C ASN A 788 20.34 24.76 24.72
N VAL A 789 19.14 25.26 25.05
CA VAL A 789 17.96 24.41 25.24
C VAL A 789 17.08 24.47 23.99
N VAL A 790 16.54 23.30 23.63
CA VAL A 790 15.68 23.08 22.45
C VAL A 790 14.24 22.97 22.93
N SER A 791 13.33 23.80 22.40
CA SER A 791 11.91 23.63 22.66
C SER A 791 11.34 22.43 21.90
N VAL A 792 10.22 21.88 22.35
CA VAL A 792 9.45 20.89 21.59
C VAL A 792 8.81 21.51 20.34
N SER A 793 8.58 20.72 19.28
CA SER A 793 7.95 21.14 18.03
C SER A 793 6.42 21.13 18.09
N TRP A 794 5.74 21.87 17.19
CA TRP A 794 4.28 21.80 17.06
C TRP A 794 3.82 20.39 16.65
N GLN A 795 4.60 19.69 15.83
CA GLN A 795 4.34 18.30 15.41
C GLN A 795 4.26 17.36 16.63
N ALA A 796 5.11 17.56 17.63
CA ALA A 796 5.08 16.79 18.87
C ALA A 796 3.93 17.19 19.81
N LEU A 797 3.47 18.45 19.77
CA LEU A 797 2.33 18.91 20.56
C LEU A 797 0.97 18.35 20.08
N ILE A 798 0.84 18.01 18.80
CA ILE A 798 -0.41 17.46 18.21
C ILE A 798 -0.53 15.93 18.28
N LEU A 799 0.49 15.21 18.76
CA LEU A 799 0.50 13.74 18.81
C LEU A 799 -0.73 13.08 19.49
N PRO A 800 -1.33 13.62 20.57
CA PRO A 800 -2.54 13.04 21.16
C PRO A 800 -3.74 13.05 20.20
N PHE A 801 -3.77 14.00 19.25
CA PHE A 801 -4.78 14.13 18.20
C PHE A 801 -4.42 13.35 16.93
N LEU A 802 -3.30 12.60 16.96
CA LEU A 802 -2.85 11.65 15.95
C LEU A 802 -2.81 10.21 16.49
N GLU A 803 -3.53 9.96 17.60
CA GLU A 803 -3.54 8.69 18.36
C GLU A 803 -2.17 8.28 18.95
N GLN A 804 -1.13 9.11 18.80
CA GLN A 804 0.24 8.89 19.29
C GLN A 804 0.41 9.33 20.76
N THR A 805 -0.56 8.99 21.62
CA THR A 805 -0.58 9.42 23.03
C THR A 805 0.60 8.86 23.84
N GLU A 806 1.04 7.64 23.54
CA GLU A 806 2.17 7.00 24.23
C GLU A 806 3.50 7.68 23.88
N LEU A 807 3.70 8.02 22.59
CA LEU A 807 4.86 8.78 22.12
C LEU A 807 4.88 10.20 22.71
N TYR A 808 3.72 10.86 22.81
CA TYR A 808 3.58 12.14 23.50
C TYR A 808 4.03 12.07 24.96
N GLN A 809 3.61 11.03 25.70
CA GLN A 809 4.02 10.82 27.10
C GLN A 809 5.52 10.53 27.23
N GLN A 810 6.13 9.82 26.27
CA GLN A 810 7.58 9.57 26.26
C GLN A 810 8.40 10.82 25.94
N ILE A 811 7.93 11.68 25.01
CA ILE A 811 8.53 12.99 24.72
C ILE A 811 8.40 13.93 25.92
N ASN A 812 7.27 13.85 26.64
CA ASN A 812 6.94 14.64 27.82
C ASN A 812 7.17 16.16 27.61
N PRO A 813 6.40 16.80 26.70
CA PRO A 813 6.60 18.21 26.33
C PRO A 813 6.44 19.20 27.50
N ASP A 814 5.79 18.79 28.59
CA ASP A 814 5.55 19.61 29.78
C ASP A 814 6.74 19.63 30.76
N ALA A 815 7.75 18.76 30.60
CA ALA A 815 8.89 18.68 31.50
C ALA A 815 9.99 19.70 31.15
N ASP A 816 10.25 20.64 32.06
CA ASP A 816 11.35 21.62 32.04
C ASP A 816 11.50 22.46 30.75
N GLY A 817 10.43 22.56 29.96
CA GLY A 817 10.24 23.54 28.87
C GLY A 817 10.90 23.21 27.54
N GLY A 818 11.52 22.04 27.39
CA GLY A 818 12.23 21.65 26.17
C GLY A 818 12.18 20.16 25.90
N ALA A 819 12.59 19.77 24.69
CA ALA A 819 12.91 18.38 24.41
C ALA A 819 14.09 18.00 25.33
N GLY A 820 13.82 17.23 26.39
CA GLY A 820 14.86 16.69 27.25
C GLY A 820 15.80 15.75 26.47
N PRO A 821 16.86 15.21 27.08
CA PRO A 821 17.79 14.30 26.39
C PRO A 821 17.11 13.14 25.63
N ASN A 822 15.95 12.71 26.12
CA ASN A 822 15.12 11.68 25.49
C ASN A 822 14.37 12.17 24.24
N GLY A 823 13.94 13.44 24.17
CA GLY A 823 13.19 13.98 23.02
C GLY A 823 14.01 14.05 21.73
N HIS A 824 15.35 14.08 21.85
CA HIS A 824 16.29 13.85 20.75
C HIS A 824 16.25 12.40 20.30
N ASN A 825 16.44 11.45 21.24
CA ASN A 825 16.42 10.02 20.94
C ASN A 825 15.06 9.54 20.40
N LEU A 826 13.96 10.19 20.79
CA LEU A 826 12.61 9.87 20.31
C LEU A 826 12.29 10.48 18.95
N SER A 827 13.10 11.41 18.42
CA SER A 827 12.92 11.86 17.04
C SER A 827 13.18 10.76 16.02
N VAL A 828 13.83 9.66 16.41
CA VAL A 828 14.00 8.48 15.56
C VAL A 828 12.74 7.61 15.49
N HIS A 829 11.73 7.82 16.34
CA HIS A 829 10.48 7.09 16.23
C HIS A 829 9.76 7.49 14.93
N PRO A 830 9.42 6.53 14.05
CA PRO A 830 8.73 6.82 12.81
C PRO A 830 7.27 7.18 13.13
N VAL A 831 6.86 8.38 12.73
CA VAL A 831 5.45 8.77 12.64
C VAL A 831 5.14 8.88 11.15
N PRO A 832 4.59 7.83 10.49
CA PRO A 832 4.46 7.78 9.03
C PRO A 832 3.75 9.00 8.44
N LEU A 833 2.80 9.57 9.16
CA LEU A 833 2.06 10.77 8.77
C LEU A 833 2.92 12.03 8.61
N LEU A 834 4.08 12.10 9.30
CA LEU A 834 5.02 13.21 9.16
C LEU A 834 5.91 13.11 7.91
N HIS A 835 5.81 12.02 7.14
CA HIS A 835 6.61 11.80 5.93
C HIS A 835 5.72 11.85 4.69
N CYS A 836 6.18 12.52 3.63
CA CYS A 836 5.52 12.48 2.33
C CYS A 836 6.03 11.25 1.55
N PRO A 837 5.16 10.34 1.05
CA PRO A 837 5.57 9.19 0.24
C PRO A 837 6.48 9.48 -0.97
N SER A 838 6.44 10.69 -1.55
CA SER A 838 7.38 11.12 -2.61
C SER A 838 8.67 11.75 -2.09
N GLY A 839 8.77 12.03 -0.79
CA GLY A 839 10.00 12.47 -0.15
C GLY A 839 11.14 11.46 -0.32
N ASP A 840 12.34 11.83 0.11
CA ASP A 840 13.38 10.81 0.29
C ASP A 840 12.86 9.77 1.29
N PRO A 841 12.88 8.45 0.97
CA PRO A 841 12.48 7.44 1.93
C PRO A 841 13.33 7.60 3.19
N PRO A 842 12.79 7.36 4.39
CA PRO A 842 13.56 7.43 5.62
C PRO A 842 14.74 6.48 5.49
N THR A 843 15.94 7.03 5.32
CA THR A 843 17.13 6.23 5.14
C THR A 843 17.41 5.54 6.46
N ASN A 844 17.33 4.21 6.41
CA ASN A 844 18.08 3.16 7.11
C ASN A 844 18.95 3.57 8.31
N ASP A 845 19.74 4.62 8.13
CA ASP A 845 20.59 5.24 9.11
C ASP A 845 19.73 5.96 10.17
N LEU A 846 19.11 5.17 11.06
CA LEU A 846 18.28 5.59 12.19
C LEU A 846 19.01 6.53 13.17
N ALA A 847 20.31 6.76 12.95
CA ALA A 847 21.12 7.74 13.66
C ALA A 847 21.07 9.18 13.08
N THR A 848 20.58 9.42 11.86
CA THR A 848 20.76 10.75 11.21
C THR A 848 19.56 11.43 10.54
N LYS A 849 18.48 10.78 10.07
CA LYS A 849 17.51 11.47 9.16
C LYS A 849 16.00 11.38 9.43
N ASN A 850 15.58 11.16 10.67
CA ASN A 850 14.14 11.16 11.00
C ASN A 850 13.64 12.59 11.27
N GLY A 851 13.37 13.30 10.18
CA GLY A 851 12.76 14.63 10.13
C GLY A 851 11.39 14.59 9.42
N SER A 852 10.49 15.52 9.75
CA SER A 852 9.21 15.66 9.05
C SER A 852 9.38 16.27 7.66
N ASN A 853 8.53 15.91 6.70
CA ASN A 853 8.36 16.64 5.43
C ASN A 853 7.44 17.86 5.56
N TYR A 854 6.80 18.07 6.71
CA TYR A 854 5.85 19.17 6.95
C TYR A 854 6.40 20.18 7.97
N VAL A 855 6.39 21.47 7.62
CA VAL A 855 7.00 22.55 8.41
C VAL A 855 6.07 23.76 8.46
N GLY A 856 5.96 24.41 9.63
CA GLY A 856 5.03 25.51 9.85
C GLY A 856 5.45 26.81 9.15
N VAL A 857 4.47 27.62 8.74
CA VAL A 857 4.71 28.93 8.13
C VAL A 857 4.86 29.97 9.25
N ALA A 858 6.08 30.46 9.42
CA ALA A 858 6.42 31.46 10.44
C ALA A 858 5.90 32.87 10.08
N GLY A 859 5.77 33.14 8.77
CA GLY A 859 5.36 34.41 8.20
C GLY A 859 6.02 34.70 6.85
N ALA A 860 5.87 35.94 6.37
CA ALA A 860 6.54 36.50 5.20
C ALA A 860 6.92 37.98 5.40
N SER A 861 7.97 38.43 4.71
CA SER A 861 8.49 39.81 4.80
C SER A 861 7.63 40.83 4.03
N THR A 862 6.46 41.19 4.58
CA THR A 862 5.64 42.32 4.11
C THR A 862 5.65 43.52 5.07
N THR A 863 6.02 43.32 6.35
CA THR A 863 6.03 44.35 7.40
C THR A 863 7.26 44.24 8.32
N GLU A 864 7.49 45.23 9.20
CA GLU A 864 8.64 45.29 10.13
C GLU A 864 8.61 44.25 11.28
N GLU A 865 7.67 43.29 11.28
CA GLU A 865 7.55 42.22 12.30
C GLU A 865 8.58 41.10 12.09
N VAL A 866 9.85 41.45 12.30
CA VAL A 866 11.01 40.56 12.17
C VAL A 866 11.78 40.52 13.49
N LEU A 867 12.10 39.31 13.97
CA LEU A 867 13.18 39.14 14.92
C LEU A 867 14.51 39.24 14.16
N ASP A 868 15.15 40.42 14.24
CA ASP A 868 16.51 40.66 13.76
C ASP A 868 17.49 39.84 14.61
N LEU A 869 18.08 38.81 13.99
CA LEU A 869 18.95 37.85 14.65
C LEU A 869 20.34 37.99 14.05
N GLU A 870 21.27 38.60 14.80
CA GLU A 870 22.68 38.83 14.41
C GLU A 870 23.51 37.53 14.16
N ASP A 871 22.87 36.36 14.09
CA ASP A 871 23.48 35.08 13.72
C ASP A 871 23.31 34.77 12.23
N VAL A 872 24.40 34.97 11.48
CA VAL A 872 24.54 34.65 10.05
C VAL A 872 24.26 33.20 9.66
N SER A 873 24.03 32.27 10.60
CA SER A 873 23.66 30.87 10.31
C SER A 873 22.17 30.55 10.53
N CYS A 874 21.49 31.26 11.43
CA CYS A 874 20.05 31.12 11.62
C CYS A 874 19.27 32.05 10.67
N GLY A 875 19.73 33.30 10.55
CA GLY A 875 19.01 34.36 9.85
C GLY A 875 17.82 34.88 10.64
N ASP A 876 17.16 35.89 10.08
CA ASP A 876 15.96 36.51 10.63
C ASP A 876 14.82 35.50 10.85
N LEU A 877 13.86 35.83 11.71
CA LEU A 877 12.65 35.03 11.89
C LEU A 877 11.42 35.92 11.83
N PHE A 878 10.53 35.65 10.87
CA PHE A 878 9.26 36.35 10.73
C PHE A 878 8.29 35.89 11.82
N VAL A 879 7.45 36.81 12.32
CA VAL A 879 6.51 36.53 13.42
C VAL A 879 5.05 36.84 13.10
N ASN A 880 4.71 37.01 11.82
CA ASN A 880 3.38 37.36 11.31
C ASN A 880 2.59 36.20 10.68
N GLY A 881 3.10 34.95 10.69
CA GLY A 881 2.35 33.74 10.32
C GLY A 881 1.56 33.12 11.48
N VAL A 882 0.87 32.00 11.25
CA VAL A 882 0.03 31.35 12.27
C VAL A 882 0.84 30.40 13.16
N LEU A 883 1.58 29.46 12.57
CA LEU A 883 2.52 28.61 13.32
C LEU A 883 3.83 29.37 13.55
N THR A 884 3.78 30.34 14.46
CA THR A 884 4.85 31.31 14.67
C THR A 884 5.75 31.02 15.89
N PHE A 885 6.77 31.85 16.08
CA PHE A 885 7.72 31.70 17.18
C PHE A 885 7.14 32.20 18.52
N GLY A 886 7.17 31.32 19.52
CA GLY A 886 7.02 31.66 20.92
C GLY A 886 5.63 32.02 21.41
N GLN A 887 4.64 32.20 20.52
CA GLN A 887 3.26 32.58 20.86
C GLN A 887 2.28 31.59 20.19
N PRO A 888 1.28 31.06 20.93
CA PRO A 888 0.12 30.43 20.31
C PRO A 888 -0.77 31.50 19.67
N ILE A 889 -1.41 31.16 18.56
CA ILE A 889 -2.24 32.08 17.75
C ILE A 889 -3.65 31.50 17.67
N SER A 890 -4.68 32.25 18.06
CA SER A 890 -6.06 31.78 17.95
C SER A 890 -6.60 31.96 16.53
N VAL A 891 -7.62 31.20 16.14
CA VAL A 891 -8.29 31.40 14.84
C VAL A 891 -8.84 32.84 14.70
N ALA A 892 -9.18 33.48 15.82
CA ALA A 892 -9.65 34.88 15.84
C ALA A 892 -8.55 35.91 15.58
N ASP A 893 -7.26 35.55 15.73
CA ASP A 893 -6.12 36.40 15.41
C ASP A 893 -5.71 36.33 13.92
N VAL A 894 -6.37 35.45 13.13
CA VAL A 894 -6.19 35.29 11.68
C VAL A 894 -7.20 36.19 10.96
N THR A 895 -6.90 37.48 10.89
CA THR A 895 -7.85 38.51 10.39
C THR A 895 -8.02 38.51 8.88
N ASP A 896 -7.07 37.96 8.14
CA ASP A 896 -7.11 37.90 6.66
C ASP A 896 -7.98 36.73 6.15
N GLY A 897 -8.41 35.86 7.06
CA GLY A 897 -9.36 34.78 6.82
C GLY A 897 -8.70 33.40 6.80
N ALA A 898 -9.25 32.48 7.59
CA ALA A 898 -8.66 31.17 7.82
C ALA A 898 -8.42 30.33 6.54
N SER A 899 -9.27 30.48 5.52
CA SER A 899 -9.13 29.80 4.22
C SER A 899 -8.08 30.42 3.28
N HIS A 900 -7.51 31.57 3.63
CA HIS A 900 -6.51 32.29 2.83
C HIS A 900 -5.16 32.44 3.56
N THR A 901 -5.07 32.10 4.85
CA THR A 901 -3.79 32.07 5.57
C THR A 901 -3.21 30.65 5.67
N LEU A 902 -1.92 30.49 5.34
CA LEU A 902 -1.17 29.23 5.44
C LEU A 902 -0.82 28.87 6.90
N LEU A 903 -1.05 27.62 7.29
CA LEU A 903 -0.57 27.02 8.55
C LEU A 903 0.83 26.43 8.41
N PHE A 904 0.98 25.50 7.47
CA PHE A 904 2.19 24.72 7.24
C PHE A 904 2.26 24.26 5.78
N GLY A 905 3.45 23.90 5.32
CA GLY A 905 3.67 23.37 3.98
C GLY A 905 4.72 22.28 3.94
N GLU A 906 4.84 21.65 2.78
CA GLU A 906 5.88 20.65 2.53
C GLU A 906 7.28 21.27 2.43
N ARG A 907 8.30 20.47 2.75
CA ARG A 907 9.71 20.75 2.50
C ARG A 907 10.43 19.57 1.84
N ILE A 908 11.26 19.90 0.87
CA ILE A 908 12.05 18.95 0.05
C ILE A 908 13.31 18.44 0.78
N TYR A 909 13.75 19.12 1.83
CA TYR A 909 14.87 18.71 2.69
C TYR A 909 14.35 18.20 4.04
N LEU A 910 15.05 17.20 4.58
CA LEU A 910 14.87 16.77 5.96
C LEU A 910 15.92 17.47 6.82
N LEU A 911 15.46 18.28 7.77
CA LEU A 911 16.26 18.61 8.94
C LEU A 911 16.08 17.47 9.93
N GLU A 912 17.21 16.96 10.42
CA GLU A 912 17.30 15.99 11.50
C GLU A 912 16.46 16.49 12.69
N GLU A 913 15.79 15.56 13.39
CA GLU A 913 15.03 15.80 14.64
C GLU A 913 13.66 16.52 14.46
N TRP A 914 12.60 15.80 14.03
CA TRP A 914 11.23 16.38 13.90
C TRP A 914 10.60 16.90 15.20
N THR A 915 11.13 16.50 16.35
CA THR A 915 10.71 16.96 17.69
C THR A 915 11.25 18.37 18.04
N TYR A 916 12.12 18.97 17.22
CA TYR A 916 12.70 20.30 17.46
C TYR A 916 11.77 21.46 17.09
N GLY A 917 11.42 22.26 18.10
CA GLY A 917 10.86 23.60 17.92
C GLY A 917 11.94 24.63 17.59
N ALA A 918 12.37 25.41 18.60
CA ALA A 918 13.41 26.43 18.49
C ALA A 918 14.61 26.14 19.40
N ASN A 919 15.81 26.52 18.93
CA ASN A 919 17.07 26.40 19.65
C ASN A 919 17.74 27.78 19.82
N TRP A 920 18.01 28.16 21.08
CA TRP A 920 18.67 29.42 21.44
C TRP A 920 20.20 29.27 21.47
N ARG A 921 20.89 29.82 20.45
CA ARG A 921 22.35 29.67 20.27
C ARG A 921 23.19 30.77 20.94
N GLY A 922 22.97 31.01 22.23
CA GLY A 922 23.72 31.99 23.02
C GLY A 922 22.84 32.74 24.03
N GLU A 923 23.31 33.88 24.51
CA GLU A 923 22.49 34.76 25.35
C GLU A 923 21.33 35.37 24.53
N PRO A 924 20.07 35.28 25.00
CA PRO A 924 18.94 35.97 24.38
C PRO A 924 19.12 37.49 24.38
N PRO A 925 18.54 38.24 23.40
CA PRO A 925 17.55 37.78 22.43
C PRO A 925 18.07 37.47 21.01
N ASN A 926 19.37 37.55 20.73
CA ASN A 926 19.85 37.76 19.35
C ASN A 926 20.09 36.49 18.50
N ARG A 927 19.81 35.26 18.97
CA ARG A 927 20.19 34.01 18.24
C ARG A 927 19.19 32.85 18.39
N VAL A 928 18.25 32.72 17.44
CA VAL A 928 17.25 31.63 17.40
C VAL A 928 17.28 30.91 16.06
N CYS A 929 17.51 29.59 16.08
CA CYS A 929 17.31 28.72 14.92
C CYS A 929 16.04 27.90 15.12
N ALA A 930 15.07 28.02 14.20
CA ALA A 930 13.83 27.25 14.24
C ALA A 930 13.89 26.00 13.36
N GLY A 931 13.56 24.83 13.92
CA GLY A 931 13.48 23.54 13.23
C GLY A 931 12.12 23.30 12.58
N SER A 932 11.06 23.46 13.38
CA SER A 932 9.64 23.15 13.07
C SER A 932 8.91 24.17 12.20
N ILE A 933 9.45 25.38 12.04
CA ILE A 933 8.84 26.49 11.26
C ILE A 933 9.86 27.14 10.32
N LYS A 934 9.40 27.78 9.25
CA LYS A 934 10.22 28.50 8.26
C LYS A 934 9.58 29.79 7.79
N ASN A 935 10.42 30.75 7.45
CA ASN A 935 10.07 31.97 6.74
C ASN A 935 9.72 31.63 5.29
N LEU A 936 8.63 32.19 4.76
CA LEU A 936 8.39 32.16 3.33
C LEU A 936 9.21 33.28 2.65
N ARG A 937 10.35 32.90 2.06
CA ARG A 937 11.27 33.82 1.37
C ARG A 937 11.52 33.49 -0.11
N TYR A 938 11.02 32.34 -0.58
CA TYR A 938 11.17 31.85 -1.96
C TYR A 938 9.92 31.06 -2.39
N PRO A 939 9.56 31.04 -3.69
CA PRO A 939 8.55 30.14 -4.23
C PRO A 939 8.88 28.66 -3.93
N PRO A 940 7.87 27.77 -3.85
CA PRO A 940 8.12 26.35 -3.64
C PRO A 940 8.98 25.75 -4.76
N ASN A 941 9.75 24.72 -4.46
CA ASN A 941 10.68 24.04 -5.39
C ASN A 941 11.77 24.93 -6.03
N SER A 942 11.98 26.16 -5.55
CA SER A 942 13.01 27.06 -6.09
C SER A 942 14.40 26.41 -6.19
N ASP A 943 15.03 26.54 -7.36
CA ASP A 943 16.31 25.91 -7.71
C ASP A 943 17.41 26.22 -6.68
N LEU A 944 17.79 25.18 -5.92
CA LEU A 944 18.80 25.23 -4.85
C LEU A 944 20.19 25.68 -5.33
N GLU A 945 20.56 25.49 -6.60
CA GLU A 945 21.83 26.01 -7.14
C GLU A 945 21.76 27.51 -7.46
N LYS A 946 20.56 28.04 -7.71
CA LYS A 946 20.32 29.48 -7.91
C LYS A 946 20.12 30.24 -6.60
N VAL A 947 19.54 29.61 -5.56
CA VAL A 947 19.33 30.24 -4.23
C VAL A 947 20.49 29.99 -3.24
N GLY A 948 21.15 28.82 -3.27
CA GLY A 948 22.53 28.61 -2.82
C GLY A 948 22.79 27.69 -1.58
N TYR A 949 23.93 26.98 -1.63
CA TYR A 949 24.65 26.40 -0.45
C TYR A 949 26.09 27.00 -0.26
N TYR A 950 26.49 27.39 0.97
CA TYR A 950 27.88 27.11 1.46
C TYR A 950 28.87 28.25 1.92
N VAL A 951 28.81 29.53 1.49
CA VAL A 951 29.86 30.55 1.84
C VAL A 951 29.32 31.98 2.20
N ARG A 952 30.08 32.69 3.05
CA ARG A 952 29.77 33.91 3.86
C ARG A 952 30.07 35.27 3.17
N ASP A 953 29.86 35.42 1.86
CA ASP A 953 30.16 36.69 1.15
C ASP A 953 29.22 36.92 -0.05
N MET A 954 28.51 38.04 -0.12
CA MET A 954 27.65 38.36 -1.28
C MET A 954 28.44 38.63 -2.57
N ALA A 955 29.75 38.91 -2.46
CA ALA A 955 30.66 39.08 -3.60
C ALA A 955 31.10 37.77 -4.26
N VAL A 956 30.84 36.59 -3.66
CA VAL A 956 31.08 35.31 -4.35
C VAL A 956 29.95 34.94 -5.32
N PRO A 957 30.25 34.19 -6.41
CA PRO A 957 29.25 33.73 -7.38
C PRO A 957 28.09 32.95 -6.74
N PRO A 958 26.90 32.89 -7.37
CA PRO A 958 25.72 32.20 -6.83
C PRO A 958 25.98 30.77 -6.34
N ALA A 959 26.78 29.99 -7.09
CA ALA A 959 27.20 28.63 -6.77
C ALA A 959 28.09 28.48 -5.50
N MET A 960 28.25 29.53 -4.69
CA MET A 960 28.98 29.54 -3.42
C MET A 960 28.21 30.23 -2.28
N ARG A 961 26.94 30.65 -2.44
CA ARG A 961 26.17 31.39 -1.42
C ARG A 961 25.38 30.46 -0.51
N MET A 962 25.12 30.77 0.76
CA MET A 962 24.24 29.95 1.64
C MET A 962 22.81 30.48 1.70
N MET A 963 21.83 29.60 1.89
CA MET A 963 20.59 29.90 2.61
C MET A 963 20.80 29.82 4.13
N VAL A 964 20.11 30.68 4.89
CA VAL A 964 20.08 30.66 6.37
C VAL A 964 18.98 29.71 6.88
N ARG A 965 19.14 29.12 8.07
CA ARG A 965 18.27 28.01 8.53
C ARG A 965 16.78 28.37 8.65
N ASN A 966 16.45 29.61 8.96
CA ASN A 966 15.06 30.06 9.07
C ASN A 966 14.41 30.32 7.68
N ASP A 967 15.21 30.57 6.63
CA ASP A 967 14.76 30.86 5.26
C ASP A 967 14.79 29.64 4.31
N LEU A 968 15.08 28.44 4.83
CA LEU A 968 15.07 27.23 3.99
C LEU A 968 13.67 27.02 3.38
N LEU A 969 13.63 26.83 2.06
CA LEU A 969 12.42 26.92 1.24
C LEU A 969 11.34 25.86 1.55
N PHE A 970 10.11 26.14 1.15
CA PHE A 970 9.06 25.14 1.04
C PHE A 970 9.20 24.40 -0.30
N GLY A 971 8.72 23.18 -0.41
CA GLY A 971 8.88 22.38 -1.62
C GLY A 971 8.57 20.90 -1.42
N SER A 972 8.42 20.17 -2.51
CA SER A 972 8.23 18.72 -2.50
C SER A 972 9.07 18.08 -3.62
N ARG A 973 8.99 16.76 -3.77
CA ARG A 973 9.55 16.05 -4.95
C ARG A 973 8.51 15.86 -6.07
N HIS A 974 7.32 16.43 -5.92
CA HIS A 974 6.26 16.41 -6.93
C HIS A 974 6.59 17.39 -8.05
N PRO A 975 6.45 17.00 -9.34
CA PRO A 975 6.87 17.80 -10.50
C PRO A 975 5.97 19.01 -10.82
N GLU A 976 5.07 19.40 -9.93
CA GLU A 976 4.06 20.47 -10.15
C GLU A 976 4.06 21.54 -9.05
N GLY A 977 4.72 21.33 -7.89
CA GLY A 977 4.67 22.27 -6.76
C GLY A 977 4.82 21.59 -5.39
N ALA A 978 4.15 22.13 -4.38
CA ALA A 978 4.17 21.61 -3.01
C ALA A 978 2.81 21.80 -2.30
N HIS A 979 2.42 20.86 -1.44
CA HIS A 979 1.19 20.98 -0.68
C HIS A 979 1.34 21.94 0.51
N PHE A 980 0.31 22.75 0.74
CA PHE A 980 0.16 23.58 1.92
C PHE A 980 -1.22 23.38 2.55
N ALA A 981 -1.26 23.47 3.86
CA ALA A 981 -2.48 23.52 4.66
C ALA A 981 -2.80 24.96 5.07
N PHE A 982 -4.09 25.29 5.11
CA PHE A 982 -4.64 26.60 5.46
C PHE A 982 -5.25 26.56 6.87
N ALA A 983 -5.41 27.72 7.50
CA ALA A 983 -5.91 27.84 8.87
C ALA A 983 -7.36 27.39 9.06
N ASP A 984 -8.14 27.20 7.99
CA ASP A 984 -9.46 26.55 8.01
C ASP A 984 -9.40 25.01 8.05
N GLY A 985 -8.20 24.42 7.93
CA GLY A 985 -7.97 22.98 7.89
C GLY A 985 -7.94 22.37 6.50
N SER A 986 -8.22 23.16 5.45
CA SER A 986 -8.09 22.71 4.06
C SER A 986 -6.62 22.54 3.65
N ALA A 987 -6.37 21.73 2.63
CA ALA A 987 -5.03 21.57 2.05
C ALA A 987 -5.12 21.46 0.53
N ARG A 988 -4.19 22.13 -0.17
CA ARG A 988 -4.11 22.17 -1.64
C ARG A 988 -2.65 22.23 -2.10
N LEU A 989 -2.39 21.77 -3.32
CA LEU A 989 -1.11 21.98 -3.99
C LEU A 989 -1.00 23.44 -4.40
N ILE A 990 0.12 24.09 -4.08
CA ILE A 990 0.51 25.37 -4.64
C ILE A 990 1.61 25.13 -5.68
N ALA A 991 1.40 25.66 -6.88
CA ALA A 991 2.30 25.46 -8.01
C ALA A 991 3.64 26.18 -7.83
N GLU A 992 4.70 25.65 -8.43
CA GLU A 992 6.05 26.27 -8.37
C GLU A 992 6.18 27.57 -9.18
N ASP A 993 5.23 27.85 -10.08
CA ASP A 993 5.14 29.08 -10.88
C ASP A 993 4.13 30.11 -10.33
N VAL A 994 3.62 29.91 -9.10
CA VAL A 994 2.75 30.86 -8.40
C VAL A 994 3.39 32.26 -8.32
N ASP A 995 2.58 33.32 -8.44
CA ASP A 995 3.06 34.67 -8.18
C ASP A 995 3.55 34.75 -6.73
N PHE A 996 4.82 35.14 -6.57
CA PHE A 996 5.46 35.13 -5.26
C PHE A 996 4.83 36.16 -4.30
N THR A 997 4.27 37.27 -4.80
CA THR A 997 3.56 38.24 -3.94
C THR A 997 2.30 37.62 -3.36
N VAL A 998 1.47 36.96 -4.18
CA VAL A 998 0.28 36.23 -3.71
C VAL A 998 0.68 35.20 -2.64
N LEU A 999 1.76 34.44 -2.86
CA LEU A 999 2.22 33.46 -1.88
C LEU A 999 2.71 34.12 -0.57
N GLN A 1000 3.35 35.29 -0.64
CA GLN A 1000 3.74 36.07 0.54
C GLN A 1000 2.53 36.55 1.34
N ASP A 1001 1.50 37.03 0.67
CA ASP A 1001 0.28 37.54 1.29
C ASP A 1001 -0.48 36.41 2.00
N LEU A 1002 -0.63 35.24 1.37
CA LEU A 1002 -1.19 34.02 1.98
C LEU A 1002 -0.38 33.53 3.21
N ALA A 1003 0.91 33.88 3.34
CA ALA A 1003 1.75 33.46 4.46
C ALA A 1003 1.63 34.35 5.71
N THR A 1004 0.85 35.43 5.67
CA THR A 1004 0.59 36.29 6.84
C THR A 1004 -0.82 36.08 7.40
N ARG A 1005 -1.00 36.34 8.70
CA ARG A 1005 -2.30 36.20 9.40
C ARG A 1005 -3.07 37.52 9.53
N ASN A 1006 -2.36 38.65 9.37
CA ASN A 1006 -2.87 39.99 9.65
C ASN A 1006 -2.26 41.11 8.77
N GLY A 1007 -1.91 40.80 7.52
CA GLY A 1007 -1.42 41.77 6.53
C GLY A 1007 -2.52 42.72 6.00
N GLY A 1008 -3.78 42.30 6.06
CA GLY A 1008 -4.95 43.09 5.68
C GLY A 1008 -5.22 43.13 4.17
N GLU A 1009 -4.69 42.16 3.43
CA GLU A 1009 -4.92 41.95 2.00
C GLU A 1009 -6.40 41.59 1.73
N THR A 1010 -6.91 41.90 0.54
CA THR A 1010 -8.30 41.59 0.18
C THR A 1010 -8.38 40.28 -0.62
N ALA A 1011 -9.54 39.63 -0.63
CA ALA A 1011 -9.78 38.40 -1.41
C ALA A 1011 -9.77 38.59 -2.95
N ALA A 1012 -9.22 39.71 -3.44
CA ALA A 1012 -8.89 39.95 -4.85
C ALA A 1012 -7.37 40.15 -5.07
N ASP A 1013 -6.59 40.26 -3.99
CA ASP A 1013 -5.14 40.30 -3.96
C ASP A 1013 -4.54 38.89 -3.68
N GLN A 1014 -5.39 37.93 -3.25
CA GLN A 1014 -5.10 36.54 -2.86
C GLN A 1014 -5.79 35.52 -3.78
#